data_AF-A0AB39Z931-F1
#
_entry.id   AF-A0AB39Z931-F1
#
_cell.length_a   1.000
_cell.length_b   1.000
_cell.length_c   1.000
_cell.angle_alpha   90.00
_cell.angle_beta   90.00
_cell.angle_gamma   90.00
#
_symmetry.space_group_name_H-M   'P 1'
#
loop_
_entity.id
_entity.type
_entity.pdbx_description
1 polymer ?
#
loop_
_entity_poly.entity_id
_entity_poly.type
_entity_poly.pdbx_seq_one_letter_code
_entity_poly.pdbx_strand_id
1 'polypeptide(L)'
;MHAELYRTRKRWYESAWPGAGFWRGANDTLPVTSYITYPANFDQPDGQSLTPLTMAAMSGNVKFVKTLLSHYDVDLERECNVIFDGMVVYGATALWVAAGMGHLPIVKMLVQAGAAINHNTKAQSSPLRAACYEGRLDIVEFLIHNGADVNATNLFNNNTLMIAAYKGHHLVVNTLLQNGSRANDQALCGATALHYAAESGHLDVVVTLLDHGATLKKNELGITPALQAAERLNEDVLEAFIQRPGLMSLEEQITALELMGATYANDKTKYDVNKAYSYLLRAMQLRYSNPRGVIRKKVQPTVPAYDNWFETENLPELYAIKLNHHSIHMESLAIRERILGRNNPELPQAIIYRGAVMADQGRFYQCQVLWNYAIDLRMRNNVSVDRDLLRFAQLFAQILRVETHNLTLDHVLPVLAKCQQEIENNKFKIKEAKPNTCPRLWQDQNNQNCITALYLIKIVTHLARRKNDQHIDEEHIQQLFLVVRKFIQNDTRLQDGQTLLHIAVNGVMPVDEFYTNEMCRFPCYATALVLVHCGASVVAVDAARNTPLHILVTKINTAQDRQAEMARILQLFVEAGAHLDAVNAAGQTAAMACKLPLLANRLHAHQNAHTSLKCLAARTIATNRLNFKGLIPTQLEAFIQMHSVHKVLP
;
A
#
# COMPACT_ATOMS: atom_id res chain seq x y z
N MET A 1 3.49 9.48 -21.92
CA MET A 1 2.06 9.86 -21.83
C MET A 1 1.86 11.34 -21.48
N HIS A 2 2.46 11.88 -20.40
CA HIS A 2 2.25 13.30 -20.00
C HIS A 2 2.76 14.35 -21.00
N ALA A 3 3.90 14.13 -21.66
CA ALA A 3 4.45 15.09 -22.63
C ALA A 3 3.56 15.27 -23.87
N GLU A 4 2.86 14.22 -24.29
CA GLU A 4 1.98 14.25 -25.46
C GLU A 4 0.64 14.93 -25.14
N LEU A 5 0.05 14.62 -23.98
CA LEU A 5 -1.11 15.33 -23.45
C LEU A 5 -0.84 16.82 -23.30
N TYR A 6 0.31 17.18 -22.72
CA TYR A 6 0.74 18.58 -22.61
C TYR A 6 0.86 19.25 -23.99
N ARG A 7 1.49 18.60 -24.98
CA ARG A 7 1.61 19.11 -26.35
C ARG A 7 0.24 19.31 -27.01
N THR A 8 -0.68 18.36 -26.82
CA THR A 8 -2.05 18.44 -27.35
C THR A 8 -2.79 19.63 -26.75
N ARG A 9 -2.71 19.81 -25.42
CA ARG A 9 -3.33 20.97 -24.76
C ARG A 9 -2.70 22.27 -25.20
N LYS A 10 -1.37 22.35 -25.28
CA LYS A 10 -0.65 23.52 -25.78
C LYS A 10 -1.14 23.90 -27.18
N ARG A 11 -1.21 22.94 -28.11
CA ARG A 11 -1.74 23.15 -29.46
C ARG A 11 -3.19 23.65 -29.44
N TRP A 12 -4.01 23.10 -28.54
CA TRP A 12 -5.39 23.53 -28.38
C TRP A 12 -5.47 24.98 -27.89
N TYR A 13 -4.72 25.37 -26.84
CA TYR A 13 -4.68 26.77 -26.39
C TYR A 13 -4.12 27.70 -27.48
N GLU A 14 -3.09 27.28 -28.23
CA GLU A 14 -2.58 28.01 -29.40
C GLU A 14 -3.65 28.23 -30.48
N SER A 15 -4.64 27.33 -30.58
CA SER A 15 -5.76 27.42 -31.53
C SER A 15 -7.01 28.13 -30.99
N ALA A 16 -7.24 28.07 -29.68
CA ALA A 16 -8.46 28.56 -29.03
C ALA A 16 -8.32 30.02 -28.58
N TRP A 17 -7.10 30.45 -28.26
CA TRP A 17 -6.76 31.86 -28.12
C TRP A 17 -6.49 32.46 -29.51
N PRO A 18 -6.41 33.79 -29.70
CA PRO A 18 -6.43 34.47 -31.01
C PRO A 18 -5.34 34.11 -32.05
N GLY A 19 -4.65 32.98 -31.89
CA GLY A 19 -3.76 32.34 -32.83
C GLY A 19 -2.44 31.97 -32.15
N ALA A 20 -1.63 31.18 -32.85
CA ALA A 20 -0.28 30.82 -32.41
C ALA A 20 0.66 32.04 -32.25
N GLY A 21 0.33 33.19 -32.85
CA GLY A 21 1.04 34.46 -32.64
C GLY A 21 0.80 35.03 -31.24
N PHE A 22 -0.45 34.97 -30.77
CA PHE A 22 -0.84 35.41 -29.43
C PHE A 22 -0.16 34.56 -28.34
N TRP A 23 -0.15 33.23 -28.48
CA TRP A 23 0.58 32.34 -27.56
C TRP A 23 2.10 32.61 -27.51
N ARG A 24 2.66 33.16 -28.59
CA ARG A 24 4.07 33.58 -28.67
C ARG A 24 4.32 34.98 -28.10
N GLY A 25 3.27 35.67 -27.65
CA GLY A 25 3.31 37.02 -27.09
C GLY A 25 3.56 38.10 -28.15
N ALA A 26 2.98 37.96 -29.35
CA ALA A 26 2.99 39.00 -30.38
C ALA A 26 1.92 40.07 -30.09
N ASN A 27 2.28 41.35 -30.29
CA ASN A 27 1.46 42.55 -30.08
C ASN A 27 0.39 42.74 -31.18
N ASP A 28 -0.54 41.81 -31.35
CA ASP A 28 -1.67 42.05 -32.25
C ASP A 28 -2.78 42.76 -31.47
N THR A 29 -3.07 44.00 -31.88
CA THR A 29 -4.15 44.85 -31.39
C THR A 29 -5.49 44.20 -31.71
N LEU A 30 -5.99 43.36 -30.80
CA LEU A 30 -7.33 42.78 -30.90
C LEU A 30 -8.34 43.61 -30.09
N PRO A 31 -9.56 43.84 -30.60
CA PRO A 31 -10.56 44.64 -29.91
C PRO A 31 -11.01 43.99 -28.61
N VAL A 32 -11.16 44.82 -27.57
CA VAL A 32 -11.50 44.48 -26.18
C VAL A 32 -12.96 43.96 -26.00
N THR A 33 -13.74 43.81 -27.07
CA THR A 33 -15.22 43.77 -26.96
C THR A 33 -15.89 42.40 -27.08
N SER A 34 -15.16 41.30 -27.03
CA SER A 34 -15.78 39.97 -26.86
C SER A 34 -15.12 39.22 -25.72
N TYR A 35 -15.35 39.71 -24.49
CA TYR A 35 -15.02 38.97 -23.29
C TYR A 35 -15.77 37.65 -23.32
N ILE A 36 -15.03 36.57 -23.49
CA ILE A 36 -15.56 35.26 -23.21
C ILE A 36 -15.61 35.19 -21.68
N THR A 37 -16.81 35.37 -21.14
CA THR A 37 -17.18 34.71 -19.89
C THR A 37 -16.89 33.23 -20.10
N TYR A 38 -15.71 32.77 -19.66
CA TYR A 38 -15.30 31.37 -19.77
C TYR A 38 -15.49 30.66 -18.43
N PRO A 39 -16.67 30.09 -18.16
CA PRO A 39 -16.81 29.00 -17.23
C PRO A 39 -16.57 27.71 -18.01
N ALA A 40 -15.33 27.21 -18.02
CA ALA A 40 -15.10 25.84 -18.44
C ALA A 40 -13.93 25.28 -17.64
N ASN A 41 -14.27 24.61 -16.53
CA ASN A 41 -13.38 23.61 -15.97
C ASN A 41 -13.10 22.60 -17.08
N PHE A 42 -11.87 22.54 -17.55
CA PHE A 42 -11.42 21.39 -18.34
C PHE A 42 -11.07 20.28 -17.37
N ASP A 43 -12.06 19.69 -16.72
CA ASP A 43 -11.88 18.48 -15.94
C ASP A 43 -11.71 17.33 -16.94
N GLN A 44 -10.46 16.99 -17.24
CA GLN A 44 -10.12 15.89 -18.14
C GLN A 44 -10.00 14.55 -17.38
N PRO A 45 -10.01 13.40 -18.08
CA PRO A 45 -9.95 12.08 -17.44
C PRO A 45 -8.71 11.86 -16.57
N ASP A 46 -7.65 12.66 -16.76
CA ASP A 46 -6.42 12.61 -15.97
C ASP A 46 -6.47 13.48 -14.70
N GLY A 47 -7.60 14.14 -14.42
CA GLY A 47 -7.84 14.95 -13.22
C GLY A 47 -7.19 16.33 -13.24
N GLN A 48 -6.48 16.73 -14.31
CA GLN A 48 -5.96 18.09 -14.42
C GLN A 48 -7.03 19.07 -14.86
N SER A 49 -6.96 20.29 -14.32
CA SER A 49 -7.69 21.47 -14.76
C SER A 49 -6.69 22.63 -14.83
N LEU A 50 -6.60 23.31 -15.98
CA LEU A 50 -5.61 24.37 -16.23
C LEU A 50 -6.28 25.65 -16.76
N THR A 51 -5.72 26.80 -16.43
CA THR A 51 -5.99 28.06 -17.10
C THR A 51 -4.86 28.39 -18.08
N PRO A 52 -5.10 29.29 -19.04
CA PRO A 52 -4.06 29.83 -19.90
C PRO A 52 -2.88 30.40 -19.10
N LEU A 53 -3.15 31.09 -17.99
CA LEU A 53 -2.13 31.61 -17.10
C LEU A 53 -1.34 30.50 -16.41
N THR A 54 -1.99 29.48 -15.82
CA THR A 54 -1.27 28.38 -15.15
C THR A 54 -0.48 27.52 -16.14
N MET A 55 -0.95 27.35 -17.38
CA MET A 55 -0.19 26.69 -18.43
C MET A 55 1.03 27.50 -18.86
N ALA A 56 0.86 28.82 -19.03
CA ALA A 56 1.95 29.74 -19.34
C ALA A 56 3.04 29.66 -18.26
N ALA A 57 2.61 29.73 -16.99
CA ALA A 57 3.46 29.57 -15.81
C ALA A 57 4.18 28.22 -15.82
N MET A 58 3.48 27.11 -16.05
CA MET A 58 4.07 25.77 -16.11
C MET A 58 5.15 25.65 -17.20
N SER A 59 4.91 26.28 -18.35
CA SER A 59 5.78 26.23 -19.52
C SER A 59 7.01 27.15 -19.48
N GLY A 60 7.03 28.11 -18.54
CA GLY A 60 8.03 29.18 -18.54
C GLY A 60 7.84 30.22 -19.64
N ASN A 61 6.63 30.35 -20.23
CA ASN A 61 6.37 31.30 -21.31
C ASN A 61 6.15 32.73 -20.79
N VAL A 62 7.25 33.41 -20.48
CA VAL A 62 7.29 34.78 -19.93
C VAL A 62 6.52 35.78 -20.79
N LYS A 63 6.69 35.72 -22.11
CA LYS A 63 6.02 36.65 -23.04
C LYS A 63 4.51 36.52 -22.95
N PHE A 64 4.02 35.29 -22.92
CA PHE A 64 2.60 35.03 -22.86
C PHE A 64 1.98 35.43 -21.52
N VAL A 65 2.65 35.14 -20.40
CA VAL A 65 2.25 35.68 -19.09
C VAL A 65 2.18 37.21 -19.15
N LYS A 66 3.15 37.88 -19.78
CA LYS A 66 3.16 39.35 -19.88
C LYS A 66 1.94 39.85 -20.64
N THR A 67 1.65 39.27 -21.79
CA THR A 67 0.49 39.62 -22.61
C THR A 67 -0.82 39.39 -21.86
N LEU A 68 -0.95 38.26 -21.14
CA LEU A 68 -2.13 37.97 -20.34
C LEU A 68 -2.34 39.04 -19.24
N LEU A 69 -1.29 39.38 -18.50
CA LEU A 69 -1.37 40.34 -17.39
C LEU A 69 -1.56 41.79 -17.85
N SER A 70 -1.12 42.17 -19.06
CA SER A 70 -1.21 43.57 -19.54
C SER A 70 -2.47 43.89 -20.33
N HIS A 71 -3.10 42.89 -20.94
CA HIS A 71 -4.24 43.11 -21.87
C HIS A 71 -5.56 42.51 -21.38
N TYR A 72 -5.56 41.70 -20.32
CA TYR A 72 -6.74 40.99 -19.84
C TYR A 72 -6.90 41.12 -18.33
N ASP A 73 -8.15 41.09 -17.87
CA ASP A 73 -8.49 40.95 -16.47
C ASP A 73 -8.39 39.47 -16.09
N VAL A 74 -7.27 39.08 -15.47
CA VAL A 74 -6.94 37.69 -15.16
C VAL A 74 -7.05 37.46 -13.66
N ASP A 75 -7.87 36.49 -13.26
CA ASP A 75 -7.92 35.99 -11.89
C ASP A 75 -6.62 35.25 -11.53
N LEU A 76 -5.74 35.92 -10.80
CA LEU A 76 -4.44 35.39 -10.36
C LEU A 76 -4.58 34.25 -9.34
N GLU A 77 -5.70 34.23 -8.62
CA GLU A 77 -6.00 33.27 -7.56
C GLU A 77 -6.86 32.10 -8.06
N ARG A 78 -7.05 32.01 -9.38
CA ARG A 78 -7.78 30.90 -9.99
C ARG A 78 -7.05 29.58 -9.76
N GLU A 79 -7.61 28.78 -8.86
CA GLU A 79 -7.15 27.44 -8.52
C GLU A 79 -7.27 26.44 -9.68
N CYS A 80 -6.24 25.61 -9.86
CA CYS A 80 -6.11 24.58 -10.87
C CYS A 80 -5.72 23.22 -10.27
N ASN A 81 -6.05 22.12 -10.93
CA ASN A 81 -5.52 20.81 -10.63
C ASN A 81 -4.34 20.53 -11.58
N VAL A 82 -3.12 20.52 -11.06
CA VAL A 82 -1.90 20.39 -11.87
C VAL A 82 -1.22 19.06 -11.60
N ILE A 83 -0.57 18.47 -12.61
CA ILE A 83 0.32 17.33 -12.34
C ILE A 83 1.71 17.87 -12.02
N PHE A 84 2.23 17.49 -10.87
CA PHE A 84 3.55 17.81 -10.37
C PHE A 84 4.22 16.50 -9.92
N ASP A 85 5.40 16.20 -10.46
CA ASP A 85 6.13 14.96 -10.16
C ASP A 85 5.28 13.67 -10.31
N GLY A 86 4.44 13.63 -11.35
CA GLY A 86 3.53 12.51 -11.62
C GLY A 86 2.28 12.43 -10.74
N MET A 87 2.09 13.35 -9.79
CA MET A 87 0.92 13.40 -8.90
C MET A 87 0.02 14.60 -9.17
N VAL A 88 -1.30 14.44 -9.00
CA VAL A 88 -2.25 15.55 -9.10
C VAL A 88 -2.22 16.38 -7.82
N VAL A 89 -1.91 17.66 -7.96
CA VAL A 89 -1.97 18.69 -6.92
C VAL A 89 -3.21 19.53 -7.14
N TYR A 90 -4.13 19.52 -6.16
CA TYR A 90 -5.39 20.25 -6.21
C TYR A 90 -5.23 21.67 -5.67
N GLY A 91 -5.85 22.64 -6.32
CA GLY A 91 -5.91 24.03 -5.84
C GLY A 91 -4.63 24.84 -6.08
N ALA A 92 -3.82 24.52 -7.07
CA ALA A 92 -2.61 25.27 -7.38
C ALA A 92 -2.91 26.55 -8.19
N THR A 93 -2.38 27.69 -7.77
CA THR A 93 -2.42 28.95 -8.53
C THR A 93 -1.24 29.07 -9.49
N ALA A 94 -1.28 30.07 -10.38
CA ALA A 94 -0.17 30.34 -11.30
C ALA A 94 1.14 30.64 -10.57
N LEU A 95 1.09 31.32 -9.43
CA LEU A 95 2.25 31.63 -8.62
C LEU A 95 2.87 30.36 -8.03
N TRP A 96 2.04 29.47 -7.47
CA TRP A 96 2.48 28.18 -6.95
C TRP A 96 3.17 27.35 -8.05
N VAL A 97 2.57 27.27 -9.23
CA VAL A 97 3.12 26.54 -10.39
C VAL A 97 4.44 27.14 -10.85
N ALA A 98 4.52 28.47 -11.02
CA ALA A 98 5.75 29.13 -11.45
C ALA A 98 6.91 28.92 -10.45
N ALA A 99 6.60 28.98 -9.15
CA ALA A 99 7.57 28.75 -8.08
C ALA A 99 8.08 27.30 -8.09
N GLY A 100 7.18 26.32 -8.14
CA GLY A 100 7.52 24.90 -8.23
C GLY A 100 8.11 24.47 -9.56
N MET A 101 8.03 25.28 -10.63
CA MET A 101 8.69 24.99 -11.92
C MET A 101 10.01 25.74 -12.10
N GLY A 102 10.38 26.61 -11.15
CA GLY A 102 11.64 27.32 -11.19
C GLY A 102 11.68 28.53 -12.12
N HIS A 103 10.53 29.12 -12.48
CA HIS A 103 10.43 30.22 -13.45
C HIS A 103 10.42 31.59 -12.76
N LEU A 104 11.56 32.02 -12.21
CA LEU A 104 11.70 33.29 -11.47
C LEU A 104 11.12 34.52 -12.19
N PRO A 105 11.31 34.73 -13.52
CA PRO A 105 10.72 35.89 -14.20
C PRO A 105 9.19 35.92 -14.10
N ILE A 106 8.54 34.75 -14.17
CA ILE A 106 7.08 34.63 -14.04
C ILE A 106 6.66 34.87 -12.60
N VAL A 107 7.38 34.31 -11.63
CA VAL A 107 7.14 34.58 -10.19
C VAL A 107 7.16 36.08 -9.92
N LYS A 108 8.19 36.79 -10.39
CA LYS A 108 8.31 38.25 -10.25
C LYS A 108 7.11 38.99 -10.84
N MET A 109 6.70 38.62 -12.06
CA MET A 109 5.57 39.26 -12.74
C MET A 109 4.24 39.02 -12.01
N LEU A 110 3.99 37.80 -11.54
CA LEU A 110 2.76 37.46 -10.81
C LEU A 110 2.68 38.20 -9.47
N VAL A 111 3.78 38.25 -8.71
CA VAL A 111 3.85 38.99 -7.44
C VAL A 111 3.67 40.50 -7.67
N GLN A 112 4.31 41.06 -8.70
CA GLN A 112 4.13 42.48 -9.08
C GLN A 112 2.71 42.81 -9.54
N ALA A 113 2.00 41.83 -10.12
CA ALA A 113 0.60 41.97 -10.50
C ALA A 113 -0.38 41.79 -9.32
N GLY A 114 0.12 41.51 -8.10
CA GLY A 114 -0.69 41.40 -6.90
C GLY A 114 -1.15 39.99 -6.54
N ALA A 115 -0.54 38.94 -7.11
CA ALA A 115 -0.84 37.56 -6.70
C ALA A 115 -0.56 37.36 -5.20
N ALA A 116 -1.45 36.64 -4.51
CA ALA A 116 -1.33 36.39 -3.08
C ALA A 116 -0.14 35.45 -2.79
N ILE A 117 0.92 36.02 -2.20
CA ILE A 117 2.21 35.37 -1.98
C ILE A 117 2.11 34.05 -1.18
N ASN A 118 1.11 33.93 -0.31
CA ASN A 118 0.86 32.81 0.59
C ASN A 118 -0.37 31.97 0.20
N HIS A 119 -0.88 32.09 -1.03
CA HIS A 119 -2.02 31.29 -1.44
C HIS A 119 -1.67 29.80 -1.53
N ASN A 120 -2.41 28.98 -0.79
CA ASN A 120 -2.10 27.59 -0.58
C ASN A 120 -2.89 26.66 -1.50
N THR A 121 -2.26 25.55 -1.90
CA THR A 121 -3.00 24.42 -2.49
C THR A 121 -3.99 23.81 -1.49
N LYS A 122 -4.86 22.89 -1.95
CA LYS A 122 -5.76 22.14 -1.04
C LYS A 122 -5.01 21.28 -0.02
N ALA A 123 -3.74 20.95 -0.28
CA ALA A 123 -2.86 20.28 0.66
C ALA A 123 -2.13 21.24 1.62
N GLN A 124 -2.52 22.53 1.63
CA GLN A 124 -1.86 23.62 2.34
C GLN A 124 -0.40 23.84 1.90
N SER A 125 -0.06 23.60 0.62
CA SER A 125 1.29 23.89 0.11
C SER A 125 1.37 25.32 -0.41
N SER A 126 2.24 26.15 0.19
CA SER A 126 2.50 27.52 -0.27
C SER A 126 3.42 27.57 -1.49
N PRO A 127 3.47 28.69 -2.25
CA PRO A 127 4.43 28.86 -3.34
C PRO A 127 5.88 28.75 -2.86
N LEU A 128 6.18 29.28 -1.66
CA LEU A 128 7.50 29.16 -1.03
C LEU A 128 7.84 27.68 -0.79
N ARG A 129 6.91 26.89 -0.25
CA ARG A 129 7.12 25.45 -0.05
C ARG A 129 7.41 24.72 -1.36
N ALA A 130 6.74 25.08 -2.46
CA ALA A 130 7.02 24.51 -3.78
C ALA A 130 8.42 24.86 -4.29
N ALA A 131 8.86 26.12 -4.14
CA ALA A 131 10.23 26.53 -4.47
C ALA A 131 11.28 25.82 -3.61
N CYS A 132 11.00 25.60 -2.32
CA CYS A 132 11.85 24.84 -1.40
C CYS A 132 11.96 23.37 -1.78
N TYR A 133 10.89 22.74 -2.28
CA TYR A 133 10.93 21.35 -2.76
C TYR A 133 11.91 21.17 -3.93
N GLU A 134 11.93 22.13 -4.86
CA GLU A 134 12.80 22.11 -6.04
C GLU A 134 14.20 22.71 -5.82
N GLY A 135 14.45 23.33 -4.67
CA GLY A 135 15.76 23.92 -4.36
C GLY A 135 16.06 25.22 -5.12
N ARG A 136 15.02 25.96 -5.53
CA ARG A 136 15.16 27.21 -6.31
C ARG A 136 15.46 28.39 -5.39
N LEU A 137 16.73 28.52 -4.99
CA LEU A 137 17.21 29.53 -4.04
C LEU A 137 16.80 30.96 -4.43
N ASP A 138 16.94 31.30 -5.71
CA ASP A 138 16.60 32.62 -6.26
C ASP A 138 15.11 32.98 -6.09
N ILE A 139 14.23 31.99 -6.22
CA ILE A 139 12.79 32.13 -5.98
C ILE A 139 12.49 32.17 -4.48
N VAL A 140 13.15 31.33 -3.67
CA VAL A 140 13.01 31.31 -2.21
C VAL A 140 13.33 32.70 -1.64
N GLU A 141 14.49 33.26 -1.99
CA GLU A 141 14.91 34.61 -1.55
C GLU A 141 13.90 35.68 -1.98
N PHE A 142 13.47 35.63 -3.24
CA PHE A 142 12.49 36.60 -3.75
C PHE A 142 11.15 36.51 -3.02
N LEU A 143 10.61 35.31 -2.80
CA LEU A 143 9.33 35.12 -2.13
C LEU A 143 9.40 35.58 -0.66
N ILE A 144 10.48 35.24 0.07
CA ILE A 144 10.69 35.69 1.46
C ILE A 144 10.77 37.22 1.53
N HIS A 145 11.52 37.85 0.63
CA HIS A 145 11.63 39.31 0.57
C HIS A 145 10.29 40.01 0.31
N ASN A 146 9.33 39.32 -0.32
CA ASN A 146 7.98 39.81 -0.59
C ASN A 146 6.93 39.30 0.42
N GLY A 147 7.35 38.86 1.60
CA GLY A 147 6.44 38.54 2.71
C GLY A 147 5.86 37.12 2.68
N ALA A 148 6.49 36.18 1.98
CA ALA A 148 6.14 34.77 2.10
C ALA A 148 6.41 34.26 3.54
N ASP A 149 5.47 33.50 4.09
CA ASP A 149 5.62 32.90 5.41
C ASP A 149 6.66 31.77 5.36
N VAL A 150 7.83 32.05 5.92
CA VAL A 150 8.95 31.10 6.03
C VAL A 150 8.53 29.84 6.80
N ASN A 151 7.60 29.91 7.74
CA ASN A 151 7.19 28.77 8.56
C ASN A 151 5.92 28.08 8.04
N ALA A 152 5.48 28.39 6.81
CA ALA A 152 4.28 27.80 6.21
C ALA A 152 4.34 26.25 6.19
N THR A 153 3.24 25.63 6.62
CA THR A 153 3.09 24.17 6.74
C THR A 153 2.02 23.61 5.80
N ASN A 154 2.20 22.36 5.37
CA ASN A 154 1.12 21.58 4.77
C ASN A 154 0.16 20.98 5.83
N LEU A 155 -0.86 20.23 5.38
CA LEU A 155 -1.83 19.54 6.26
C LEU A 155 -1.23 18.57 7.29
N PHE A 156 0.05 18.19 7.15
CA PHE A 156 0.76 17.29 8.06
C PHE A 156 1.77 18.03 8.94
N ASN A 157 1.63 19.35 9.07
CA ASN A 157 2.57 20.23 9.76
C ASN A 157 4.01 20.15 9.23
N ASN A 158 4.20 19.68 7.99
CA ASN A 158 5.52 19.69 7.36
C ASN A 158 5.78 21.10 6.81
N ASN A 159 6.78 21.80 7.36
CA ASN A 159 7.11 23.18 6.98
C ASN A 159 8.10 23.25 5.80
N THR A 160 8.40 24.46 5.34
CA THR A 160 9.34 24.73 4.23
C THR A 160 10.75 24.19 4.51
N LEU A 161 11.23 24.34 5.74
CA LEU A 161 12.55 23.87 6.18
C LEU A 161 12.64 22.34 6.16
N MET A 162 11.60 21.64 6.61
CA MET A 162 11.55 20.18 6.57
C MET A 162 11.61 19.64 5.15
N ILE A 163 10.90 20.25 4.19
CA ILE A 163 10.94 19.77 2.81
C ILE A 163 12.27 20.09 2.11
N ALA A 164 12.85 21.25 2.37
CA ALA A 164 14.19 21.60 1.87
C ALA A 164 15.25 20.67 2.47
N ALA A 165 15.14 20.34 3.76
CA ALA A 165 16.04 19.44 4.46
C ALA A 165 15.92 17.99 3.96
N TYR A 166 14.70 17.51 3.72
CA TYR A 166 14.44 16.20 3.13
C TYR A 166 15.06 16.03 1.74
N LYS A 167 15.06 17.10 0.93
CA LYS A 167 15.58 17.12 -0.43
C LYS A 167 17.07 17.46 -0.53
N GLY A 168 17.71 17.84 0.57
CA GLY A 168 19.15 18.13 0.60
C GLY A 168 19.54 19.50 0.09
N HIS A 169 18.60 20.46 0.02
CA HIS A 169 18.87 21.78 -0.52
C HIS A 169 19.55 22.69 0.50
N HIS A 170 20.82 22.42 0.79
CA HIS A 170 21.60 23.09 1.84
C HIS A 170 21.54 24.62 1.81
N LEU A 171 21.71 25.25 0.63
CA LEU A 171 21.65 26.71 0.53
C LEU A 171 20.25 27.25 0.86
N VAL A 172 19.19 26.57 0.42
CA VAL A 172 17.81 26.93 0.77
C VAL A 172 17.56 26.77 2.27
N VAL A 173 18.03 25.67 2.87
CA VAL A 173 17.94 25.44 4.32
C VAL A 173 18.61 26.57 5.09
N ASN A 174 19.84 26.94 4.70
CA ASN A 174 20.56 28.04 5.34
C ASN A 174 19.80 29.38 5.21
N THR A 175 19.31 29.72 4.01
CA THR A 175 18.51 30.93 3.79
C THR A 175 17.24 30.94 4.62
N LEU A 176 16.52 29.83 4.74
CA LEU A 176 15.32 29.74 5.57
C LEU A 176 15.64 29.98 7.06
N LEU A 177 16.70 29.36 7.58
CA LEU A 177 17.13 29.53 8.97
C LEU A 177 17.54 30.98 9.27
N GLN A 178 18.28 31.62 8.37
CA GLN A 178 18.66 33.03 8.49
C GLN A 178 17.45 33.98 8.47
N ASN A 179 16.34 33.56 7.85
CA ASN A 179 15.10 34.33 7.76
C ASN A 179 14.03 33.89 8.78
N GLY A 180 14.45 33.33 9.93
CA GLY A 180 13.56 33.07 11.06
C GLY A 180 12.78 31.75 10.98
N SER A 181 13.23 30.80 10.16
CA SER A 181 12.69 29.44 10.20
C SER A 181 12.97 28.75 11.52
N ARG A 182 11.98 28.01 12.04
CA ARG A 182 12.08 27.30 13.32
C ARG A 182 12.66 25.89 13.13
N ALA A 183 13.93 25.71 13.51
CA ALA A 183 14.66 24.45 13.33
C ALA A 183 14.08 23.24 14.10
N ASN A 184 13.34 23.50 15.19
CA ASN A 184 12.84 22.48 16.12
C ASN A 184 11.33 22.26 16.07
N ASP A 185 10.64 22.83 15.07
CA ASP A 185 9.23 22.53 14.80
C ASP A 185 9.06 21.06 14.41
N GLN A 186 7.90 20.50 14.73
CA GLN A 186 7.58 19.09 14.50
C GLN A 186 6.38 18.94 13.58
N ALA A 187 6.51 18.04 12.61
CA ALA A 187 5.40 17.55 11.80
C ALA A 187 4.41 16.77 12.68
N LEU A 188 3.26 16.39 12.11
CA LEU A 188 2.23 15.63 12.83
C LEU A 188 2.75 14.28 13.36
N CYS A 189 3.74 13.67 12.69
CA CYS A 189 4.41 12.45 13.16
C CYS A 189 5.54 12.71 14.17
N GLY A 190 5.71 13.95 14.63
CA GLY A 190 6.77 14.36 15.56
C GLY A 190 8.14 14.58 14.90
N ALA A 191 8.29 14.32 13.58
CA ALA A 191 9.56 14.51 12.88
C ALA A 191 9.92 16.00 12.73
N THR A 192 11.21 16.32 12.89
CA THR A 192 11.79 17.66 12.67
C THR A 192 12.54 17.71 11.34
N ALA A 193 12.98 18.89 10.90
CA ALA A 193 13.87 19.01 9.73
C ALA A 193 15.14 18.16 9.87
N LEU A 194 15.66 18.04 11.10
CA LEU A 194 16.84 17.22 11.39
C LEU A 194 16.58 15.71 11.18
N HIS A 195 15.37 15.23 11.45
CA HIS A 195 15.00 13.84 11.14
C HIS A 195 15.04 13.56 9.64
N TYR A 196 14.44 14.44 8.83
CA TYR A 196 14.40 14.27 7.38
C TYR A 196 15.79 14.36 6.75
N ALA A 197 16.63 15.30 7.18
CA ALA A 197 18.01 15.40 6.72
C ALA A 197 18.82 14.15 7.11
N ALA A 198 18.62 13.66 8.34
CA ALA A 198 19.30 12.46 8.84
C ALA A 198 18.84 11.18 8.15
N GLU A 199 17.56 11.06 7.82
CA GLU A 199 17.01 9.95 7.05
C GLU A 199 17.57 9.90 5.62
N SER A 200 17.64 11.05 4.95
CA SER A 200 18.13 11.16 3.57
C SER A 200 19.66 11.21 3.43
N GLY A 201 20.40 11.33 4.55
CA GLY A 201 21.87 11.34 4.54
C GLY A 201 22.49 12.67 4.11
N HIS A 202 21.76 13.78 4.22
CA HIS A 202 22.24 15.11 3.81
C HIS A 202 23.09 15.75 4.92
N LEU A 203 24.37 15.37 4.96
CA LEU A 203 25.32 15.78 5.99
C LEU A 203 25.46 17.30 6.15
N ASP A 204 25.59 18.02 5.04
CA ASP A 204 25.70 19.48 5.00
C ASP A 204 24.48 20.18 5.61
N VAL A 205 23.28 19.70 5.28
CA VAL A 205 22.01 20.12 5.89
C VAL A 205 21.99 19.82 7.38
N VAL A 206 22.40 18.62 7.80
CA VAL A 206 22.47 18.22 9.21
C VAL A 206 23.36 19.17 10.00
N VAL A 207 24.58 19.42 9.53
CA VAL A 207 25.53 20.35 10.18
C VAL A 207 24.92 21.75 10.28
N THR A 208 24.34 22.26 9.19
CA THR A 208 23.71 23.59 9.16
C THR A 208 22.58 23.71 10.17
N LEU A 209 21.71 22.70 10.26
CA LEU A 209 20.61 22.68 11.22
C LEU A 209 21.12 22.71 12.66
N LEU A 210 22.15 21.91 12.97
CA LEU A 210 22.77 21.88 14.30
C LEU A 210 23.45 23.21 14.66
N ASP A 211 24.08 23.88 13.68
CA ASP A 211 24.68 25.20 13.86
C ASP A 211 23.65 26.29 14.14
N HIS A 212 22.41 26.09 13.67
CA HIS A 212 21.27 26.95 13.96
C HIS A 212 20.38 26.42 15.10
N GLY A 213 20.94 25.61 16.00
CA GLY A 213 20.29 25.21 17.25
C GLY A 213 19.23 24.11 17.12
N ALA A 214 19.24 23.31 16.05
CA ALA A 214 18.44 22.10 15.99
C ALA A 214 18.87 21.09 17.07
N THR A 215 17.90 20.38 17.65
CA THR A 215 18.11 19.42 18.73
C THR A 215 17.65 18.02 18.31
N LEU A 216 18.19 16.98 18.96
CA LEU A 216 17.83 15.57 18.72
C LEU A 216 16.49 15.18 19.39
N LYS A 217 15.42 15.95 19.14
CA LYS A 217 14.07 15.63 19.64
C LYS A 217 13.64 14.24 19.19
N LYS A 218 12.83 13.57 19.99
CA LYS A 218 12.16 12.33 19.60
C LYS A 218 10.91 12.64 18.78
N ASN A 219 10.65 11.85 17.75
CA ASN A 219 9.36 11.83 17.05
C ASN A 219 8.31 11.00 17.82
N GLU A 220 7.10 10.83 17.26
CA GLU A 220 6.01 10.07 17.91
C GLU A 220 6.33 8.57 18.10
N LEU A 221 7.30 8.03 17.34
CA LEU A 221 7.81 6.67 17.51
C LEU A 221 8.92 6.57 18.58
N GLY A 222 9.28 7.68 19.23
CA GLY A 222 10.38 7.74 20.18
C GLY A 222 11.77 7.75 19.54
N ILE A 223 11.87 7.90 18.22
CA ILE A 223 13.11 7.85 17.44
C ILE A 223 13.71 9.27 17.36
N THR A 224 15.01 9.39 17.61
CA THR A 224 15.77 10.63 17.43
C THR A 224 16.38 10.69 16.02
N PRO A 225 16.83 11.86 15.52
CA PRO A 225 17.53 11.95 14.24
C PRO A 225 18.77 11.05 14.15
N ALA A 226 19.50 10.86 15.26
CA ALA A 226 20.66 9.98 15.29
C ALA A 226 20.28 8.51 15.10
N LEU A 227 19.18 8.06 15.72
CA LEU A 227 18.65 6.71 15.50
C LEU A 227 18.08 6.56 14.08
N GLN A 228 17.48 7.60 13.51
CA GLN A 228 17.01 7.60 12.12
C GLN A 228 18.17 7.45 11.13
N ALA A 229 19.28 8.16 11.35
CA ALA A 229 20.50 8.00 10.53
C ALA A 229 21.07 6.58 10.62
N ALA A 230 21.07 5.99 11.82
CA ALA A 230 21.50 4.61 12.04
C ALA A 230 20.59 3.59 11.33
N GLU A 231 19.27 3.80 11.35
CA GLU A 231 18.30 2.95 10.66
C GLU A 231 18.45 2.99 9.13
N ARG A 232 18.83 4.15 8.56
CA ARG A 232 19.05 4.31 7.12
C ARG A 232 20.49 4.09 6.66
N LEU A 233 21.38 3.70 7.58
CA LEU A 233 22.80 3.48 7.31
C LEU A 233 23.49 4.71 6.70
N ASN A 234 23.25 5.88 7.29
CA ASN A 234 23.91 7.15 6.95
C ASN A 234 25.07 7.40 7.92
N GLU A 235 26.20 6.74 7.65
CA GLU A 235 27.38 6.70 8.52
C GLU A 235 27.93 8.10 8.82
N ASP A 236 28.15 8.93 7.79
CA ASP A 236 28.75 10.25 7.95
C ASP A 236 27.88 11.18 8.81
N VAL A 237 26.55 11.06 8.68
CA VAL A 237 25.60 11.81 9.51
C VAL A 237 25.68 11.37 10.97
N LEU A 238 25.73 10.05 11.23
CA LEU A 238 25.85 9.55 12.60
C LEU A 238 27.19 9.97 13.22
N GLU A 239 28.29 9.91 12.49
CA GLU A 239 29.59 10.39 12.98
C GLU A 239 29.55 11.88 13.30
N ALA A 240 28.91 12.71 12.47
CA ALA A 240 28.74 14.14 12.75
C ALA A 240 27.96 14.40 14.05
N PHE A 241 26.94 13.58 14.35
CA PHE A 241 26.24 13.65 15.64
C PHE A 241 27.12 13.25 16.82
N ILE A 242 27.87 12.15 16.69
CA ILE A 242 28.77 11.63 17.74
C ILE A 242 29.91 12.61 18.04
N GLN A 243 30.47 13.23 16.99
CA GLN A 243 31.61 14.15 17.10
C GLN A 243 31.21 15.54 17.65
N ARG A 244 29.91 15.90 17.64
CA ARG A 244 29.46 17.20 18.12
C ARG A 244 29.41 17.23 19.66
N PRO A 245 30.25 18.02 20.34
CA PRO A 245 30.33 18.00 21.80
C PRO A 245 29.00 18.39 22.46
N GLY A 246 28.58 17.62 23.47
CA GLY A 246 27.37 17.90 24.25
C GLY A 246 26.05 17.59 23.55
N LEU A 247 26.06 17.14 22.28
CA LEU A 247 24.83 16.81 21.55
C LEU A 247 24.19 15.50 22.02
N MET A 248 25.02 14.49 22.32
CA MET A 248 24.59 13.15 22.74
C MET A 248 25.37 12.70 23.96
N SER A 249 24.68 12.08 24.91
CA SER A 249 25.32 11.30 25.98
C SER A 249 26.03 10.07 25.41
N LEU A 250 27.01 9.55 26.15
CA LEU A 250 27.73 8.34 25.74
C LEU A 250 26.79 7.13 25.55
N GLU A 251 25.74 7.00 26.38
CA GLU A 251 24.73 5.93 26.23
C GLU A 251 23.93 6.07 24.91
N GLU A 252 23.57 7.29 24.51
CA GLU A 252 22.88 7.54 23.24
C GLU A 252 23.79 7.25 22.04
N GLN A 253 25.07 7.62 22.12
CA GLN A 253 26.06 7.31 21.07
C GLN A 253 26.22 5.80 20.89
N ILE A 254 26.38 5.07 21.99
CA ILE A 254 26.45 3.60 22.01
C ILE A 254 25.19 3.00 21.40
N THR A 255 24.00 3.48 21.79
CA THR A 255 22.72 2.97 21.28
C THR A 255 22.59 3.18 19.77
N ALA A 256 23.00 4.34 19.26
CA ALA A 256 22.97 4.62 17.83
C ALA A 256 23.97 3.76 17.04
N LEU A 257 25.17 3.50 17.58
CA LEU A 257 26.16 2.60 16.99
C LEU A 257 25.68 1.13 16.99
N GLU A 258 25.04 0.68 18.08
CA GLU A 258 24.41 -0.64 18.15
C GLU A 258 23.34 -0.80 17.06
N LEU A 259 22.46 0.21 16.91
CA LEU A 259 21.44 0.19 15.87
C LEU A 259 22.05 0.21 14.46
N MET A 260 23.10 1.00 14.22
CA MET A 260 23.82 1.05 12.94
C MET A 260 24.38 -0.34 12.59
N GLY A 261 25.09 -0.96 13.53
CA GLY A 261 25.63 -2.32 13.34
C GLY A 261 24.53 -3.34 13.09
N ALA A 262 23.47 -3.30 13.89
CA ALA A 262 22.35 -4.22 13.75
C ALA A 262 21.57 -4.07 12.43
N THR A 263 21.52 -2.84 11.90
CA THR A 263 20.91 -2.54 10.60
C THR A 263 21.76 -3.11 9.47
N TYR A 264 23.08 -2.95 9.52
CA TYR A 264 24.00 -3.50 8.51
C TYR A 264 23.86 -5.02 8.33
N ALA A 265 23.59 -5.77 9.41
CA ALA A 265 23.46 -7.21 9.35
C ALA A 265 22.21 -7.69 8.59
N ASN A 266 21.12 -6.92 8.62
CA ASN A 266 19.82 -7.36 8.08
C ASN A 266 19.19 -6.36 7.10
N ASP A 267 19.99 -5.45 6.52
CA ASP A 267 19.53 -4.58 5.44
C ASP A 267 19.55 -5.32 4.10
N LYS A 268 18.54 -5.08 3.26
CA LYS A 268 18.41 -5.74 1.95
C LYS A 268 19.41 -5.19 0.92
N THR A 269 19.82 -3.93 1.04
CA THR A 269 20.52 -3.18 -0.01
C THR A 269 21.98 -2.93 0.29
N LYS A 270 22.31 -2.67 1.56
CA LYS A 270 23.63 -2.31 2.08
C LYS A 270 24.18 -3.41 3.02
N TYR A 271 23.70 -4.65 2.88
CA TYR A 271 24.10 -5.80 3.69
C TYR A 271 25.62 -5.92 3.83
N ASP A 272 26.12 -5.84 5.07
CA ASP A 272 27.54 -6.06 5.37
C ASP A 272 27.72 -6.52 6.83
N VAL A 273 27.99 -7.82 7.00
CA VAL A 273 28.16 -8.44 8.33
C VAL A 273 29.46 -8.01 9.00
N ASN A 274 30.51 -7.70 8.24
CA ASN A 274 31.78 -7.25 8.82
C ASN A 274 31.64 -5.84 9.36
N LYS A 275 30.98 -4.95 8.60
CA LYS A 275 30.62 -3.61 9.11
C LYS A 275 29.69 -3.72 10.32
N ALA A 276 28.67 -4.57 10.25
CA ALA A 276 27.78 -4.83 11.39
C ALA A 276 28.59 -5.15 12.66
N TYR A 277 29.48 -6.15 12.57
CA TYR A 277 30.33 -6.55 13.68
C TYR A 277 31.24 -5.41 14.17
N SER A 278 31.82 -4.62 13.26
CA SER A 278 32.71 -3.52 13.61
C SER A 278 32.00 -2.44 14.44
N TYR A 279 30.76 -2.08 14.08
CA TYR A 279 29.93 -1.13 14.83
C TYR A 279 29.50 -1.69 16.18
N LEU A 280 29.08 -2.96 16.24
CA LEU A 280 28.77 -3.64 17.50
C LEU A 280 29.98 -3.68 18.43
N LEU A 281 31.16 -3.97 17.89
CA LEU A 281 32.42 -4.00 18.65
C LEU A 281 32.78 -2.62 19.18
N ARG A 282 32.69 -1.57 18.35
CA ARG A 282 32.94 -0.19 18.76
C ARG A 282 31.98 0.22 19.88
N ALA A 283 30.69 -0.08 19.75
CA ALA A 283 29.70 0.22 20.78
C ALA A 283 30.01 -0.52 22.09
N MET A 284 30.37 -1.81 22.02
CA MET A 284 30.75 -2.61 23.18
C MET A 284 32.03 -2.08 23.86
N GLN A 285 33.04 -1.70 23.09
CA GLN A 285 34.25 -1.07 23.63
C GLN A 285 33.94 0.23 24.37
N LEU A 286 33.04 1.06 23.83
CA LEU A 286 32.60 2.31 24.47
C LEU A 286 31.86 2.04 25.80
N ARG A 287 31.04 0.99 25.90
CA ARG A 287 30.38 0.59 27.16
C ARG A 287 31.39 0.32 28.30
N TYR A 288 32.55 -0.21 27.95
CA TYR A 288 33.62 -0.60 28.88
C TYR A 288 34.82 0.38 28.89
N SER A 289 34.69 1.54 28.23
CA SER A 289 35.77 2.53 28.14
C SER A 289 36.18 3.13 29.49
N ASN A 290 35.26 3.20 30.45
CA ASN A 290 35.52 3.58 31.83
C ASN A 290 35.33 2.37 32.78
N PRO A 291 36.41 1.78 33.32
CA PRO A 291 36.32 0.63 34.22
C PRO A 291 35.52 0.90 35.51
N ARG A 292 35.44 2.16 35.96
CA ARG A 292 34.69 2.55 37.16
C ARG A 292 33.24 2.95 36.88
N GLY A 293 32.85 3.02 35.61
CA GLY A 293 31.54 3.53 35.17
C GLY A 293 31.03 2.79 33.95
N VAL A 294 31.02 1.45 33.99
CA VAL A 294 30.58 0.61 32.88
C VAL A 294 29.09 0.83 32.59
N ILE A 295 28.76 1.13 31.32
CA ILE A 295 27.38 1.30 30.85
C ILE A 295 26.83 -0.07 30.42
N ARG A 296 26.19 -0.79 31.34
CA ARG A 296 25.62 -2.12 31.06
C ARG A 296 24.44 -2.05 30.10
N LYS A 297 24.26 -3.11 29.29
CA LYS A 297 23.08 -3.27 28.44
C LYS A 297 21.83 -3.43 29.30
N LYS A 298 20.70 -2.95 28.80
CA LYS A 298 19.37 -3.18 29.39
C LYS A 298 18.81 -4.47 28.78
N VAL A 299 19.06 -5.60 29.44
CA VAL A 299 18.67 -6.93 28.93
C VAL A 299 17.14 -7.03 28.84
N GLN A 300 16.64 -7.50 27.69
CA GLN A 300 15.22 -7.82 27.47
C GLN A 300 15.00 -9.34 27.41
N PRO A 301 13.77 -9.82 27.65
CA PRO A 301 13.42 -11.22 27.44
C PRO A 301 13.72 -11.65 26.01
N THR A 302 14.20 -12.89 25.85
CA THR A 302 14.50 -13.44 24.53
C THR A 302 13.23 -13.62 23.71
N VAL A 303 13.38 -13.55 22.39
CA VAL A 303 12.28 -13.73 21.45
C VAL A 303 12.44 -15.12 20.82
N PRO A 304 11.43 -16.01 20.92
CA PRO A 304 11.52 -17.35 20.34
C PRO A 304 11.85 -17.37 18.85
N ALA A 305 11.39 -16.36 18.11
CA ALA A 305 11.64 -16.24 16.69
C ALA A 305 13.11 -15.97 16.32
N TYR A 306 13.91 -15.49 17.27
CA TYR A 306 15.33 -15.24 17.11
C TYR A 306 16.17 -16.35 17.75
N ASP A 307 15.72 -17.61 17.67
CA ASP A 307 16.36 -18.76 18.33
C ASP A 307 16.53 -18.59 19.86
N ASN A 308 15.64 -17.83 20.50
CA ASN A 308 15.78 -17.41 21.91
C ASN A 308 17.14 -16.75 22.22
N TRP A 309 17.67 -15.97 21.27
CA TRP A 309 18.98 -15.34 21.39
C TRP A 309 19.06 -14.34 22.54
N PHE A 310 20.12 -14.45 23.34
CA PHE A 310 20.48 -13.48 24.38
C PHE A 310 21.50 -12.51 23.81
N GLU A 311 21.24 -11.22 23.95
CA GLU A 311 22.21 -10.21 23.51
C GLU A 311 23.54 -10.35 24.25
N THR A 312 24.63 -10.27 23.50
CA THR A 312 25.98 -10.22 24.10
C THR A 312 26.11 -9.02 25.03
N GLU A 313 26.61 -9.24 26.25
CA GLU A 313 26.70 -8.21 27.29
C GLU A 313 28.12 -7.68 27.47
N ASN A 314 29.14 -8.43 27.01
CA ASN A 314 30.56 -8.11 27.20
C ASN A 314 31.42 -8.46 25.98
N LEU A 315 32.67 -7.99 26.00
CA LEU A 315 33.63 -8.20 24.89
C LEU A 315 33.92 -9.68 24.60
N PRO A 316 34.19 -10.56 25.58
CA PRO A 316 34.38 -11.99 25.32
C PRO A 316 33.21 -12.65 24.58
N GLU A 317 31.97 -12.39 25.00
CA GLU A 317 30.77 -12.91 24.33
C GLU A 317 30.65 -12.39 22.89
N LEU A 318 30.90 -11.10 22.66
CA LEU A 318 30.89 -10.53 21.32
C LEU A 318 32.03 -11.08 20.44
N TYR A 319 33.21 -11.35 21.00
CA TYR A 319 34.29 -12.01 20.26
C TYR A 319 33.95 -13.45 19.87
N ALA A 320 33.20 -14.18 20.70
CA ALA A 320 32.79 -15.55 20.42
C ALA A 320 31.91 -15.67 19.16
N ILE A 321 31.12 -14.64 18.84
CA ILE A 321 30.21 -14.66 17.67
C ILE A 321 30.83 -14.11 16.38
N LYS A 322 32.06 -13.59 16.42
CA LYS A 322 32.71 -12.88 15.29
C LYS A 322 32.69 -13.67 13.98
N LEU A 323 32.92 -14.98 14.04
CA LEU A 323 32.99 -15.86 12.86
C LEU A 323 31.67 -16.57 12.57
N ASN A 324 30.65 -16.39 13.42
CA ASN A 324 29.33 -17.00 13.24
C ASN A 324 28.34 -15.95 12.73
N HIS A 325 28.19 -15.87 11.41
CA HIS A 325 27.28 -14.91 10.79
C HIS A 325 25.83 -15.07 11.27
N HIS A 326 25.35 -16.29 11.49
CA HIS A 326 23.98 -16.52 11.99
C HIS A 326 23.78 -15.89 13.37
N SER A 327 24.76 -16.04 14.27
CA SER A 327 24.76 -15.39 15.58
C SER A 327 24.75 -13.86 15.47
N ILE A 328 25.53 -13.27 14.56
CA ILE A 328 25.51 -11.81 14.34
C ILE A 328 24.13 -11.35 13.85
N HIS A 329 23.46 -12.13 13.00
CA HIS A 329 22.09 -11.83 12.56
C HIS A 329 21.09 -11.85 13.71
N MET A 330 21.12 -12.88 14.56
CA MET A 330 20.21 -12.99 15.71
C MET A 330 20.49 -11.90 16.76
N GLU A 331 21.76 -11.62 17.06
CA GLU A 331 22.20 -10.48 17.90
C GLU A 331 21.61 -9.18 17.36
N SER A 332 21.70 -8.96 16.05
CA SER A 332 21.23 -7.75 15.41
C SER A 332 19.70 -7.61 15.43
N LEU A 333 18.94 -8.70 15.25
CA LEU A 333 17.48 -8.66 15.37
C LEU A 333 17.04 -8.34 16.81
N ALA A 334 17.70 -8.94 17.81
CA ALA A 334 17.45 -8.65 19.22
C ALA A 334 17.76 -7.19 19.58
N ILE A 335 18.93 -6.67 19.15
CA ILE A 335 19.30 -5.26 19.33
C ILE A 335 18.28 -4.32 18.70
N ARG A 336 17.88 -4.57 17.45
CA ARG A 336 16.87 -3.74 16.76
C ARG A 336 15.56 -3.71 17.53
N GLU A 337 15.07 -4.85 18.00
CA GLU A 337 13.83 -4.91 18.77
C GLU A 337 13.95 -4.18 20.12
N ARG A 338 15.08 -4.32 20.82
CA ARG A 338 15.32 -3.60 22.08
C ARG A 338 15.31 -2.08 21.88
N ILE A 339 15.94 -1.59 20.81
CA ILE A 339 16.13 -0.15 20.56
C ILE A 339 14.87 0.48 19.96
N LEU A 340 14.28 -0.13 18.93
CA LEU A 340 13.14 0.43 18.21
C LEU A 340 11.81 0.12 18.91
N GLY A 341 11.74 -1.00 19.62
CA GLY A 341 10.53 -1.49 20.25
C GLY A 341 9.53 -2.14 19.28
N ARG A 342 8.64 -2.98 19.82
CA ARG A 342 7.64 -3.74 19.06
C ARG A 342 6.55 -2.88 18.42
N ASN A 343 6.41 -1.63 18.84
CA ASN A 343 5.43 -0.68 18.30
C ASN A 343 6.02 0.20 17.17
N ASN A 344 7.19 -0.17 16.65
CA ASN A 344 7.81 0.52 15.52
C ASN A 344 7.51 -0.23 14.20
N PRO A 345 6.89 0.43 13.19
CA PRO A 345 6.50 -0.21 11.94
C PRO A 345 7.67 -0.63 11.04
N GLU A 346 8.88 -0.11 11.28
CA GLU A 346 10.09 -0.46 10.51
C GLU A 346 10.80 -1.73 11.05
N LEU A 347 10.52 -2.12 12.31
CA LEU A 347 11.12 -3.30 12.94
C LEU A 347 10.94 -4.60 12.11
N PRO A 348 9.75 -4.92 11.56
CA PRO A 348 9.52 -6.18 10.85
C PRO A 348 10.34 -6.37 9.58
N GLN A 349 10.80 -5.30 8.93
CA GLN A 349 11.42 -5.38 7.60
C GLN A 349 12.72 -6.21 7.61
N ALA A 350 13.55 -6.03 8.65
CA ALA A 350 14.78 -6.79 8.84
C ALA A 350 14.49 -8.29 9.10
N ILE A 351 13.44 -8.59 9.87
CA ILE A 351 13.00 -9.96 10.18
C ILE A 351 12.52 -10.66 8.90
N ILE A 352 11.73 -9.97 8.08
CA ILE A 352 11.23 -10.49 6.80
C ILE A 352 12.38 -10.79 5.85
N TYR A 353 13.33 -9.85 5.71
CA TYR A 353 14.53 -10.07 4.88
C TYR A 353 15.32 -11.28 5.35
N ARG A 354 15.59 -11.37 6.66
CA ARG A 354 16.31 -12.52 7.21
C ARG A 354 15.58 -13.84 6.98
N GLY A 355 14.25 -13.86 7.09
CA GLY A 355 13.43 -15.01 6.76
C GLY A 355 13.54 -15.42 5.29
N ALA A 356 13.55 -14.46 4.36
CA ALA A 356 13.76 -14.72 2.93
C ALA A 356 15.13 -15.39 2.67
N VAL A 357 16.19 -14.88 3.30
CA VAL A 357 17.53 -15.50 3.22
C VAL A 357 17.52 -16.95 3.76
N MET A 358 16.74 -17.24 4.81
CA MET A 358 16.60 -18.62 5.29
C MET A 358 15.89 -19.51 4.26
N ALA A 359 14.84 -19.02 3.60
CA ALA A 359 14.14 -19.76 2.56
C ALA A 359 15.06 -20.06 1.36
N ASP A 360 15.86 -19.08 0.92
CA ASP A 360 16.82 -19.25 -0.18
C ASP A 360 17.90 -20.30 0.14
N GLN A 361 18.21 -20.49 1.43
CA GLN A 361 19.12 -21.53 1.94
C GLN A 361 18.43 -22.88 2.18
N GLY A 362 17.14 -23.02 1.86
CA GLY A 362 16.34 -24.23 2.14
C GLY A 362 15.94 -24.39 3.62
N ARG A 363 16.22 -23.42 4.49
CA ARG A 363 15.85 -23.40 5.91
C ARG A 363 14.42 -22.88 6.10
N PHE A 364 13.45 -23.60 5.53
CA PHE A 364 12.04 -23.17 5.48
C PHE A 364 11.38 -23.01 6.86
N TYR A 365 11.70 -23.89 7.82
CA TYR A 365 11.16 -23.80 9.19
C TYR A 365 11.52 -22.46 9.85
N GLN A 366 12.78 -22.02 9.75
CA GLN A 366 13.21 -20.74 10.32
C GLN A 366 12.67 -19.54 9.56
N CYS A 367 12.54 -19.63 8.23
CA CYS A 367 11.83 -18.62 7.45
C CYS A 367 10.41 -18.42 8.01
N GLN A 368 9.68 -19.52 8.19
CA GLN A 368 8.31 -19.48 8.69
C GLN A 368 8.22 -18.90 10.10
N VAL A 369 9.12 -19.27 11.01
CA VAL A 369 9.16 -18.74 12.38
C VAL A 369 9.39 -17.22 12.37
N LEU A 370 10.38 -16.74 11.62
CA LEU A 370 10.69 -15.32 11.49
C LEU A 370 9.52 -14.54 10.85
N TRP A 371 8.98 -15.03 9.74
CA TRP A 371 7.88 -14.35 9.04
C TRP A 371 6.58 -14.35 9.85
N ASN A 372 6.29 -15.39 10.63
CA ASN A 372 5.10 -15.41 11.48
C ASN A 372 5.17 -14.30 12.52
N TYR A 373 6.33 -14.18 13.18
CA TYR A 373 6.57 -13.13 14.15
C TYR A 373 6.54 -11.73 13.51
N ALA A 374 7.10 -11.58 12.31
CA ALA A 374 7.02 -10.32 11.56
C ALA A 374 5.58 -9.91 11.21
N ILE A 375 4.72 -10.85 10.82
CA ILE A 375 3.29 -10.58 10.59
C ILE A 375 2.62 -10.14 11.90
N ASP A 376 2.90 -10.79 13.03
CA ASP A 376 2.33 -10.40 14.33
C ASP A 376 2.70 -8.96 14.71
N LEU A 377 3.97 -8.59 14.49
CA LEU A 377 4.43 -7.21 14.68
C LEU A 377 3.75 -6.23 13.72
N ARG A 378 3.58 -6.58 12.44
CA ARG A 378 2.90 -5.71 11.46
C ARG A 378 1.44 -5.48 11.81
N MET A 379 0.70 -6.54 12.12
CA MET A 379 -0.71 -6.46 12.52
C MET A 379 -0.86 -5.63 13.79
N ARG A 380 0.03 -5.80 14.78
CA ARG A 380 0.07 -4.97 16.00
C ARG A 380 0.24 -3.48 15.70
N ASN A 381 1.03 -3.15 14.69
CA ASN A 381 1.30 -1.77 14.26
C ASN A 381 0.28 -1.25 13.23
N ASN A 382 -0.81 -1.98 12.98
CA ASN A 382 -1.82 -1.64 11.98
C ASN A 382 -1.25 -1.43 10.56
N VAL A 383 -0.17 -2.16 10.23
CA VAL A 383 0.47 -2.19 8.92
C VAL A 383 -0.13 -3.35 8.11
N SER A 384 -0.43 -3.11 6.83
CA SER A 384 -0.95 -4.14 5.92
C SER A 384 0.01 -5.34 5.82
N VAL A 385 -0.56 -6.54 5.85
CA VAL A 385 0.15 -7.82 5.70
C VAL A 385 -0.23 -8.57 4.43
N ASP A 386 -0.94 -7.94 3.49
CA ASP A 386 -1.39 -8.53 2.22
C ASP A 386 -0.25 -9.20 1.42
N ARG A 387 0.88 -8.51 1.31
CA ARG A 387 2.08 -9.03 0.63
C ARG A 387 2.73 -10.17 1.41
N ASP A 388 2.70 -10.11 2.73
CA ASP A 388 3.32 -11.11 3.60
C ASP A 388 2.52 -12.42 3.60
N LEU A 389 1.18 -12.32 3.59
CA LEU A 389 0.29 -13.47 3.43
C LEU A 389 0.50 -14.17 2.08
N LEU A 390 0.65 -13.40 0.99
CA LEU A 390 0.94 -13.96 -0.32
C LEU A 390 2.29 -14.69 -0.34
N ARG A 391 3.33 -14.09 0.26
CA ARG A 391 4.65 -14.74 0.41
C ARG A 391 4.57 -16.07 1.14
N PHE A 392 3.74 -16.19 2.17
CA PHE A 392 3.49 -17.46 2.82
C PHE A 392 2.85 -18.50 1.89
N ALA A 393 1.83 -18.12 1.12
CA ALA A 393 1.21 -19.03 0.15
C ALA A 393 2.23 -19.51 -0.90
N GLN A 394 3.12 -18.63 -1.36
CA GLN A 394 4.22 -18.96 -2.27
C GLN A 394 5.24 -19.90 -1.63
N LEU A 395 5.67 -19.62 -0.40
CA LEU A 395 6.60 -20.45 0.38
C LEU A 395 6.04 -21.86 0.59
N PHE A 396 4.78 -21.98 1.02
CA PHE A 396 4.13 -23.27 1.23
C PHE A 396 3.97 -24.05 -0.09
N ALA A 397 3.62 -23.37 -1.18
CA ALA A 397 3.58 -24.00 -2.50
C ALA A 397 4.96 -24.51 -2.93
N GLN A 398 6.03 -23.76 -2.65
CA GLN A 398 7.41 -24.18 -2.91
C GLN A 398 7.81 -25.41 -2.07
N ILE A 399 7.54 -25.41 -0.76
CA ILE A 399 7.83 -26.55 0.12
C ILE A 399 7.15 -27.82 -0.40
N LEU A 400 5.88 -27.72 -0.83
CA LEU A 400 5.14 -28.87 -1.36
C LEU A 400 5.72 -29.46 -2.66
N ARG A 401 6.57 -28.73 -3.38
CA ARG A 401 7.30 -29.23 -4.56
C ARG A 401 8.58 -29.96 -4.19
N VAL A 402 9.13 -29.70 -3.00
CA VAL A 402 10.41 -30.24 -2.56
C VAL A 402 10.14 -31.44 -1.66
N GLU A 403 10.40 -32.65 -2.16
CA GLU A 403 10.07 -33.92 -1.47
C GLU A 403 10.79 -34.11 -0.13
N THR A 404 11.90 -33.40 0.10
CA THR A 404 12.72 -33.54 1.31
C THR A 404 12.17 -32.80 2.53
N HIS A 405 11.15 -31.97 2.37
CA HIS A 405 10.58 -31.17 3.45
C HIS A 405 9.12 -31.53 3.69
N ASN A 406 8.74 -31.68 4.97
CA ASN A 406 7.36 -31.95 5.33
C ASN A 406 6.63 -30.66 5.74
N LEU A 407 5.50 -30.38 5.10
CA LEU A 407 4.59 -29.28 5.45
C LEU A 407 3.35 -29.88 6.11
N THR A 408 3.02 -29.43 7.31
CA THR A 408 1.84 -29.91 8.07
C THR A 408 0.77 -28.83 8.20
N LEU A 409 -0.40 -29.21 8.73
CA LEU A 409 -1.50 -28.29 8.98
C LEU A 409 -1.15 -27.21 10.01
N ASP A 410 -0.38 -27.54 11.05
CA ASP A 410 0.11 -26.59 12.07
C ASP A 410 0.87 -25.41 11.47
N HIS A 411 1.51 -25.62 10.32
CA HIS A 411 2.27 -24.57 9.67
C HIS A 411 1.37 -23.58 8.94
N VAL A 412 0.28 -24.06 8.32
CA VAL A 412 -0.54 -23.27 7.39
C VAL A 412 -1.77 -22.66 8.08
N LEU A 413 -2.38 -23.37 9.03
CA LEU A 413 -3.60 -22.93 9.72
C LEU A 413 -3.44 -21.59 10.47
N PRO A 414 -2.33 -21.32 11.19
CA PRO A 414 -2.14 -20.01 11.84
C PRO A 414 -2.06 -18.86 10.82
N VAL A 415 -1.43 -19.08 9.67
CA VAL A 415 -1.34 -18.07 8.60
C VAL A 415 -2.71 -17.84 7.96
N LEU A 416 -3.49 -18.90 7.76
CA LEU A 416 -4.85 -18.81 7.25
C LEU A 416 -5.75 -18.02 8.23
N ALA A 417 -5.58 -18.22 9.54
CA ALA A 417 -6.29 -17.44 10.56
C ALA A 417 -5.88 -15.95 10.55
N LYS A 418 -4.59 -15.63 10.39
CA LYS A 418 -4.12 -14.25 10.23
C LYS A 418 -4.68 -13.59 8.95
N CYS A 419 -4.78 -14.35 7.86
CA CYS A 419 -5.43 -13.89 6.63
C CYS A 419 -6.91 -13.54 6.85
N GLN A 420 -7.62 -14.38 7.61
CA GLN A 420 -9.02 -14.14 7.98
C GLN A 420 -9.19 -12.85 8.81
N GLN A 421 -8.34 -12.67 9.82
CA GLN A 421 -8.34 -11.47 10.66
C GLN A 421 -8.01 -10.20 9.86
N GLU A 422 -7.07 -10.25 8.92
CA GLU A 422 -6.72 -9.08 8.11
C GLU A 422 -7.87 -8.66 7.17
N ILE A 423 -8.64 -9.62 6.64
CA ILE A 423 -9.86 -9.32 5.87
C ILE A 423 -10.92 -8.63 6.75
N GLU A 424 -11.11 -9.07 7.99
CA GLU A 424 -11.99 -8.39 8.95
C GLU A 424 -11.52 -6.95 9.22
N ASN A 425 -10.23 -6.78 9.49
CA ASN A 425 -9.62 -5.47 9.74
C ASN A 425 -9.84 -4.53 8.54
N ASN A 426 -9.61 -5.01 7.31
CA ASN A 426 -9.79 -4.20 6.10
C ASN A 426 -11.27 -3.83 5.89
N LYS A 427 -12.20 -4.75 6.13
CA LYS A 427 -13.64 -4.43 6.10
C LYS A 427 -14.03 -3.37 7.12
N PHE A 428 -13.50 -3.46 8.33
CA PHE A 428 -13.71 -2.44 9.36
C PHE A 428 -13.14 -1.08 8.93
N LYS A 429 -11.90 -1.04 8.43
CA LYS A 429 -11.26 0.18 7.91
C LYS A 429 -12.08 0.82 6.78
N ILE A 430 -12.59 0.03 5.84
CA ILE A 430 -13.43 0.51 4.73
C ILE A 430 -14.73 1.10 5.24
N LYS A 431 -15.37 0.48 6.24
CA LYS A 431 -16.63 0.95 6.83
C LYS A 431 -16.45 2.24 7.63
N GLU A 432 -15.36 2.34 8.39
CA GLU A 432 -15.03 3.48 9.26
C GLU A 432 -14.12 4.52 8.56
N ALA A 433 -14.15 4.56 7.23
CA ALA A 433 -13.30 5.45 6.45
C ALA A 433 -13.59 6.93 6.74
N LYS A 434 -12.54 7.69 7.03
CA LYS A 434 -12.60 9.13 7.24
C LYS A 434 -12.37 9.86 5.90
N PRO A 435 -12.76 11.14 5.76
CA PRO A 435 -12.56 11.90 4.51
C PRO A 435 -11.10 11.98 4.03
N ASN A 436 -10.13 11.81 4.94
CA ASN A 436 -8.70 11.84 4.67
C ASN A 436 -8.06 10.45 4.46
N THR A 437 -8.85 9.37 4.42
CA THR A 437 -8.34 8.01 4.15
C THR A 437 -8.54 7.64 2.68
N CYS A 438 -7.89 6.56 2.23
CA CYS A 438 -8.05 6.03 0.87
C CYS A 438 -8.70 4.63 0.91
N PRO A 439 -10.04 4.53 0.95
CA PRO A 439 -10.74 3.24 1.01
C PRO A 439 -10.43 2.30 -0.16
N ARG A 440 -10.09 2.87 -1.32
CA ARG A 440 -9.68 2.12 -2.51
C ARG A 440 -8.44 1.26 -2.25
N LEU A 441 -7.45 1.79 -1.52
CA LEU A 441 -6.24 1.04 -1.17
C LEU A 441 -6.59 -0.19 -0.32
N TRP A 442 -7.44 -0.01 0.69
CA TRP A 442 -7.90 -1.11 1.55
C TRP A 442 -8.76 -2.13 0.78
N GLN A 443 -9.54 -1.67 -0.20
CA GLN A 443 -10.30 -2.55 -1.07
C GLN A 443 -9.39 -3.40 -1.96
N ASP A 444 -8.35 -2.81 -2.55
CA ASP A 444 -7.36 -3.52 -3.37
C ASP A 444 -6.59 -4.55 -2.53
N GLN A 445 -6.16 -4.17 -1.31
CA GLN A 445 -5.55 -5.08 -0.33
C GLN A 445 -6.50 -6.21 0.07
N ASN A 446 -7.78 -5.90 0.30
CA ASN A 446 -8.78 -6.90 0.67
C ASN A 446 -9.05 -7.89 -0.48
N ASN A 447 -9.08 -7.42 -1.74
CA ASN A 447 -9.19 -8.28 -2.91
C ASN A 447 -8.01 -9.26 -2.98
N GLN A 448 -6.78 -8.75 -2.79
CA GLN A 448 -5.59 -9.60 -2.75
C GLN A 448 -5.67 -10.63 -1.61
N ASN A 449 -6.11 -10.22 -0.42
CA ASN A 449 -6.27 -11.14 0.71
C ASN A 449 -7.33 -12.22 0.45
N CYS A 450 -8.42 -11.92 -0.24
CA CYS A 450 -9.41 -12.93 -0.62
C CYS A 450 -8.81 -13.99 -1.57
N ILE A 451 -7.97 -13.56 -2.51
CA ILE A 451 -7.24 -14.45 -3.43
C ILE A 451 -6.24 -15.31 -2.66
N THR A 452 -5.44 -14.69 -1.79
CA THR A 452 -4.47 -15.38 -0.94
C THR A 452 -5.17 -16.38 0.01
N ALA A 453 -6.32 -16.03 0.57
CA ALA A 453 -7.12 -16.95 1.38
C ALA A 453 -7.50 -18.20 0.58
N LEU A 454 -7.92 -18.05 -0.68
CA LEU A 454 -8.21 -19.19 -1.54
C LEU A 454 -6.98 -20.08 -1.76
N TYR A 455 -5.80 -19.48 -1.98
CA TYR A 455 -4.55 -20.25 -2.13
C TYR A 455 -4.21 -21.05 -0.87
N LEU A 456 -4.29 -20.42 0.30
CA LEU A 456 -4.06 -21.06 1.60
C LEU A 456 -5.08 -22.17 1.87
N ILE A 457 -6.37 -21.94 1.58
CA ILE A 457 -7.41 -22.98 1.70
C ILE A 457 -7.10 -24.13 0.76
N LYS A 458 -6.69 -23.88 -0.50
CA LYS A 458 -6.27 -24.96 -1.40
C LYS A 458 -5.13 -25.75 -0.75
N ILE A 459 -4.05 -25.08 -0.34
CA ILE A 459 -2.90 -25.74 0.28
C ILE A 459 -3.33 -26.63 1.46
N VAL A 460 -4.15 -26.11 2.36
CA VAL A 460 -4.67 -26.89 3.50
C VAL A 460 -5.53 -28.07 3.05
N THR A 461 -6.45 -27.88 2.08
CA THR A 461 -7.27 -28.99 1.56
C THR A 461 -6.45 -30.06 0.84
N HIS A 462 -5.30 -29.71 0.28
CA HIS A 462 -4.35 -30.67 -0.29
C HIS A 462 -3.66 -31.49 0.79
N LEU A 463 -3.18 -30.82 1.85
CA LEU A 463 -2.56 -31.47 3.00
C LEU A 463 -3.53 -32.43 3.69
N ALA A 464 -4.77 -31.98 3.94
CA ALA A 464 -5.82 -32.79 4.57
C ALA A 464 -6.17 -34.08 3.80
N ARG A 465 -5.80 -34.19 2.52
CA ARG A 465 -6.08 -35.36 1.67
C ARG A 465 -4.91 -36.35 1.59
N ARG A 466 -3.74 -36.04 2.16
CA ARG A 466 -2.58 -36.93 2.13
C ARG A 466 -2.84 -38.14 3.03
N LYS A 467 -3.19 -39.27 2.40
CA LYS A 467 -3.56 -40.53 3.08
C LYS A 467 -2.44 -41.16 3.92
N ASN A 468 -1.19 -40.74 3.74
CA ASN A 468 -0.02 -41.35 4.36
C ASN A 468 0.58 -40.54 5.53
N ASP A 469 0.04 -39.36 5.85
CA ASP A 469 0.52 -38.56 7.00
C ASP A 469 -0.17 -39.04 8.29
N GLN A 470 0.57 -39.75 9.14
CA GLN A 470 0.11 -40.29 10.43
C GLN A 470 -0.19 -39.22 11.50
N HIS A 471 -0.30 -37.94 11.14
CA HIS A 471 -0.35 -36.80 12.08
C HIS A 471 -1.56 -35.87 11.91
N ILE A 472 -2.55 -36.21 11.07
CA ILE A 472 -3.79 -35.43 10.98
C ILE A 472 -4.83 -36.05 11.91
N ASP A 473 -5.00 -35.46 13.09
CA ASP A 473 -6.04 -35.84 14.05
C ASP A 473 -7.35 -35.05 13.83
N GLU A 474 -8.36 -35.36 14.66
CA GLU A 474 -9.66 -34.70 14.62
C GLU A 474 -9.57 -33.20 14.95
N GLU A 475 -8.63 -32.80 15.82
CA GLU A 475 -8.44 -31.40 16.23
C GLU A 475 -8.02 -30.55 15.03
N HIS A 476 -7.06 -31.01 14.23
CA HIS A 476 -6.62 -30.28 13.04
C HIS A 476 -7.76 -30.07 12.03
N ILE A 477 -8.61 -31.08 11.83
CA ILE A 477 -9.76 -30.99 10.92
C ILE A 477 -10.82 -30.03 11.47
N GLN A 478 -11.09 -30.08 12.78
CA GLN A 478 -11.98 -29.13 13.44
C GLN A 478 -11.45 -27.70 13.32
N GLN A 479 -10.15 -27.47 13.56
CA GLN A 479 -9.52 -26.15 13.40
C GLN A 479 -9.63 -25.64 11.95
N LEU A 480 -9.36 -26.48 10.95
CA LEU A 480 -9.57 -26.14 9.54
C LEU A 480 -11.00 -25.66 9.28
N PHE A 481 -12.00 -26.44 9.67
CA PHE A 481 -13.40 -26.07 9.44
C PHE A 481 -13.79 -24.81 10.20
N LEU A 482 -13.31 -24.61 11.42
CA LEU A 482 -13.55 -23.40 12.20
C LEU A 482 -12.99 -22.16 11.50
N VAL A 483 -11.74 -22.20 11.03
CA VAL A 483 -11.11 -21.06 10.34
C VAL A 483 -11.81 -20.77 9.02
N VAL A 484 -12.11 -21.79 8.21
CA VAL A 484 -12.83 -21.60 6.92
C VAL A 484 -14.23 -21.05 7.16
N ARG A 485 -14.95 -21.54 8.18
CA ARG A 485 -16.29 -21.05 8.53
C ARG A 485 -16.28 -19.57 8.90
N LYS A 486 -15.23 -19.05 9.55
CA LYS A 486 -15.09 -17.61 9.82
C LYS A 486 -15.04 -16.78 8.54
N PHE A 487 -14.34 -17.23 7.49
CA PHE A 487 -14.37 -16.53 6.20
C PHE A 487 -15.77 -16.46 5.60
N ILE A 488 -16.55 -17.54 5.74
CA ILE A 488 -17.93 -17.61 5.23
C ILE A 488 -18.86 -16.71 6.04
N GLN A 489 -18.78 -16.77 7.38
CA GLN A 489 -19.59 -15.95 8.28
C GLN A 489 -19.35 -14.46 8.08
N ASN A 490 -18.13 -14.07 7.74
CA ASN A 490 -17.79 -12.68 7.45
C ASN A 490 -18.19 -12.22 6.04
N ASP A 491 -18.81 -13.07 5.22
CA ASP A 491 -19.14 -12.77 3.82
C ASP A 491 -17.90 -12.31 3.01
N THR A 492 -16.82 -13.08 3.06
CA THR A 492 -15.57 -12.78 2.34
C THR A 492 -15.80 -12.75 0.83
N ARG A 493 -15.61 -11.56 0.22
CA ARG A 493 -15.87 -11.29 -1.19
C ARG A 493 -14.83 -10.38 -1.81
N LEU A 494 -14.61 -10.57 -3.11
CA LEU A 494 -13.99 -9.58 -3.97
C LEU A 494 -14.90 -8.36 -4.17
N GLN A 495 -14.32 -7.27 -4.65
CA GLN A 495 -15.04 -6.02 -4.95
C GLN A 495 -16.21 -6.20 -5.93
N ASP A 496 -16.10 -7.14 -6.86
CA ASP A 496 -17.17 -7.47 -7.81
C ASP A 496 -18.23 -8.41 -7.22
N GLY A 497 -18.19 -8.68 -5.92
CA GLY A 497 -19.16 -9.50 -5.20
C GLY A 497 -18.91 -11.01 -5.26
N GLN A 498 -17.88 -11.48 -5.97
CA GLN A 498 -17.53 -12.90 -6.00
C GLN A 498 -17.09 -13.40 -4.62
N THR A 499 -17.73 -14.45 -4.12
CA THR A 499 -17.34 -15.14 -2.87
C THR A 499 -16.14 -16.07 -3.09
N LEU A 500 -15.54 -16.57 -2.02
CA LEU A 500 -14.51 -17.63 -2.10
C LEU A 500 -14.96 -18.84 -2.94
N LEU A 501 -16.24 -19.19 -2.92
CA LEU A 501 -16.77 -20.29 -3.73
C LEU A 501 -16.84 -19.96 -5.23
N HIS A 502 -17.11 -18.69 -5.60
CA HIS A 502 -17.07 -18.27 -7.01
C HIS A 502 -15.66 -18.41 -7.56
N ILE A 503 -14.66 -17.90 -6.83
CA ILE A 503 -13.27 -17.94 -7.29
C ILE A 503 -12.68 -19.37 -7.25
N ALA A 504 -13.09 -20.23 -6.30
CA ALA A 504 -12.67 -21.63 -6.26
C ALA A 504 -13.10 -22.46 -7.49
N VAL A 505 -14.13 -22.02 -8.21
CA VAL A 505 -14.64 -22.68 -9.42
C VAL A 505 -14.36 -21.91 -10.70
N ASN A 506 -13.63 -20.79 -10.61
CA ASN A 506 -13.25 -19.97 -11.75
C ASN A 506 -11.99 -20.55 -12.42
N GLY A 507 -12.16 -21.14 -13.60
CA GLY A 507 -11.06 -21.79 -14.32
C GLY A 507 -10.08 -20.85 -15.03
N VAL A 508 -10.42 -19.56 -15.18
CA VAL A 508 -9.57 -18.54 -15.84
C VAL A 508 -9.07 -17.48 -14.86
N MET A 509 -9.27 -17.67 -13.56
CA MET A 509 -8.73 -16.78 -12.54
C MET A 509 -7.20 -16.71 -12.70
N PRO A 510 -6.61 -15.51 -12.80
CA PRO A 510 -5.16 -15.38 -12.83
C PRO A 510 -4.61 -15.88 -11.49
N VAL A 511 -3.67 -16.82 -11.58
CA VAL A 511 -2.94 -17.36 -10.43
C VAL A 511 -1.55 -16.76 -10.47
N ASP A 512 -1.03 -16.37 -9.31
CA ASP A 512 0.30 -15.81 -9.21
C ASP A 512 1.36 -16.78 -9.78
N GLU A 513 2.27 -16.27 -10.61
CA GLU A 513 3.17 -17.12 -11.40
C GLU A 513 4.26 -17.77 -10.54
N PHE A 514 4.55 -17.23 -9.35
CA PHE A 514 5.65 -17.66 -8.51
C PHE A 514 5.26 -18.88 -7.66
N TYR A 515 5.57 -20.08 -8.16
CA TYR A 515 5.27 -21.41 -7.57
C TYR A 515 3.79 -21.77 -7.40
N THR A 516 2.89 -20.80 -7.22
CA THR A 516 1.48 -21.07 -6.91
C THR A 516 0.66 -21.53 -8.12
N ASN A 517 1.06 -21.22 -9.36
CA ASN A 517 0.38 -21.62 -10.59
C ASN A 517 0.23 -23.16 -10.77
N GLU A 518 1.21 -23.93 -10.33
CA GLU A 518 1.18 -25.40 -10.38
C GLU A 518 0.24 -25.97 -9.31
N MET A 519 0.26 -25.37 -8.11
CA MET A 519 -0.45 -25.86 -6.94
C MET A 519 -1.91 -25.40 -6.89
N CYS A 520 -2.18 -24.13 -7.17
CA CYS A 520 -3.48 -23.47 -7.07
C CYS A 520 -4.20 -23.49 -8.42
N ARG A 521 -4.57 -24.67 -8.89
CA ARG A 521 -5.33 -24.85 -10.14
C ARG A 521 -6.83 -24.94 -9.87
N PHE A 522 -7.59 -24.09 -10.54
CA PHE A 522 -9.06 -24.04 -10.46
C PHE A 522 -9.72 -24.42 -11.80
N PRO A 523 -10.95 -24.95 -11.79
CA PRO A 523 -11.78 -25.27 -10.63
C PRO A 523 -11.23 -26.47 -9.82
N CYS A 524 -11.47 -26.49 -8.49
CA CYS A 524 -10.99 -27.56 -7.60
C CYS A 524 -12.12 -28.13 -6.73
N TYR A 525 -12.44 -29.42 -6.89
CA TYR A 525 -13.53 -30.08 -6.18
C TYR A 525 -13.28 -30.12 -4.67
N ALA A 526 -12.08 -30.47 -4.23
CA ALA A 526 -11.80 -30.59 -2.79
C ALA A 526 -11.91 -29.25 -2.06
N THR A 527 -11.46 -28.16 -2.69
CA THR A 527 -11.62 -26.81 -2.14
C THR A 527 -13.08 -26.39 -2.12
N ALA A 528 -13.83 -26.62 -3.21
CA ALA A 528 -15.27 -26.36 -3.25
C ALA A 528 -16.05 -27.17 -2.20
N LEU A 529 -15.69 -28.44 -2.02
CA LEU A 529 -16.30 -29.35 -1.04
C LEU A 529 -16.13 -28.82 0.39
N VAL A 530 -14.92 -28.42 0.77
CA VAL A 530 -14.67 -27.85 2.11
C VAL A 530 -15.43 -26.54 2.30
N LEU A 531 -15.43 -25.65 1.31
CA LEU A 531 -16.21 -24.40 1.38
C LEU A 531 -17.71 -24.67 1.57
N VAL A 532 -18.30 -25.57 0.78
CA VAL A 532 -19.71 -25.94 0.88
C VAL A 532 -20.03 -26.58 2.24
N HIS A 533 -19.19 -27.49 2.73
CA HIS A 533 -19.37 -28.08 4.08
C HIS A 533 -19.28 -27.04 5.20
N CYS A 534 -18.44 -26.02 5.04
CA CYS A 534 -18.36 -24.90 5.98
C CYS A 534 -19.53 -23.89 5.84
N GLY A 535 -20.47 -24.13 4.92
CA GLY A 535 -21.68 -23.33 4.74
C GLY A 535 -21.60 -22.26 3.65
N ALA A 536 -20.62 -22.34 2.73
CA ALA A 536 -20.56 -21.43 1.59
C ALA A 536 -21.82 -21.57 0.72
N SER A 537 -22.50 -20.45 0.47
CA SER A 537 -23.74 -20.46 -0.31
C SER A 537 -23.48 -20.72 -1.80
N VAL A 538 -24.06 -21.81 -2.32
CA VAL A 538 -24.06 -22.16 -3.76
C VAL A 538 -25.02 -21.28 -4.59
N VAL A 539 -25.81 -20.43 -3.93
CA VAL A 539 -26.78 -19.52 -4.55
C VAL A 539 -26.41 -18.05 -4.35
N ALA A 540 -25.28 -17.76 -3.70
CA ALA A 540 -24.73 -16.41 -3.65
C ALA A 540 -24.48 -15.90 -5.07
N VAL A 541 -24.52 -14.59 -5.25
CA VAL A 541 -24.31 -13.97 -6.56
C VAL A 541 -23.22 -12.88 -6.51
N ASP A 542 -22.51 -12.72 -7.62
CA ASP A 542 -21.63 -11.57 -7.88
C ASP A 542 -22.41 -10.34 -8.36
N ALA A 543 -21.72 -9.24 -8.68
CA ALA A 543 -22.31 -8.00 -9.17
C ALA A 543 -23.04 -8.16 -10.52
N ALA A 544 -22.61 -9.10 -11.36
CA ALA A 544 -23.26 -9.47 -12.62
C ALA A 544 -24.34 -10.56 -12.44
N ARG A 545 -24.68 -10.87 -11.18
CA ARG A 545 -25.63 -11.90 -10.77
C ARG A 545 -25.27 -13.34 -11.17
N ASN A 546 -24.01 -13.61 -11.45
CA ASN A 546 -23.56 -14.99 -11.64
C ASN A 546 -23.53 -15.68 -10.30
N THR A 547 -24.12 -16.88 -10.22
CA THR A 547 -23.89 -17.80 -9.10
C THR A 547 -22.55 -18.54 -9.28
N PRO A 548 -22.02 -19.26 -8.27
CA PRO A 548 -20.85 -20.12 -8.46
C PRO A 548 -21.04 -21.11 -9.63
N LEU A 549 -22.27 -21.59 -9.85
CA LEU A 549 -22.59 -22.46 -10.97
C LEU A 549 -22.43 -21.76 -12.32
N HIS A 550 -22.82 -20.49 -12.45
CA HIS A 550 -22.58 -19.69 -13.66
C HIS A 550 -21.08 -19.50 -13.91
N ILE A 551 -20.29 -19.22 -12.87
CA ILE A 551 -18.84 -19.07 -12.99
C ILE A 551 -18.20 -20.39 -13.45
N LEU A 552 -18.55 -21.51 -12.83
CA LEU A 552 -18.04 -22.85 -13.18
C LEU A 552 -18.16 -23.14 -14.68
N VAL A 553 -19.26 -22.74 -15.32
CA VAL A 553 -19.58 -23.11 -16.70
C VAL A 553 -19.21 -22.06 -17.75
N THR A 554 -18.94 -20.81 -17.34
CA THR A 554 -18.64 -19.70 -18.26
C THR A 554 -17.15 -19.33 -18.27
N LYS A 555 -16.46 -19.49 -17.15
CA LYS A 555 -15.07 -19.06 -16.94
C LYS A 555 -14.11 -20.24 -17.08
N ILE A 556 -13.99 -20.75 -18.30
CA ILE A 556 -13.25 -21.99 -18.61
C ILE A 556 -12.03 -21.67 -19.50
N ASN A 557 -10.87 -22.25 -19.18
CA ASN A 557 -9.58 -21.99 -19.83
C ASN A 557 -9.24 -22.92 -21.02
N THR A 558 -10.20 -23.73 -21.49
CA THR A 558 -10.05 -24.66 -22.65
C THR A 558 -9.00 -25.78 -22.53
N ALA A 559 -8.91 -26.47 -21.38
CA ALA A 559 -8.27 -27.79 -21.29
C ALA A 559 -9.32 -28.88 -21.09
N GLN A 560 -9.36 -29.90 -21.97
CA GLN A 560 -10.24 -31.08 -21.84
C GLN A 560 -10.07 -31.77 -20.45
N ASP A 561 -8.89 -31.63 -19.84
CA ASP A 561 -8.45 -32.31 -18.62
C ASP A 561 -9.20 -31.98 -17.32
N ARG A 562 -10.09 -30.97 -17.31
CA ARG A 562 -10.84 -30.60 -16.08
C ARG A 562 -12.36 -30.79 -16.14
N GLN A 563 -12.90 -31.33 -17.22
CA GLN A 563 -14.35 -31.59 -17.32
C GLN A 563 -14.86 -32.58 -16.26
N ALA A 564 -14.04 -33.57 -15.90
CA ALA A 564 -14.38 -34.53 -14.84
C ALA A 564 -14.50 -33.83 -13.47
N GLU A 565 -13.57 -32.93 -13.16
CA GLU A 565 -13.60 -32.16 -11.90
C GLU A 565 -14.81 -31.20 -11.87
N MET A 566 -15.09 -30.52 -12.98
CA MET A 566 -16.27 -29.68 -13.12
C MET A 566 -17.57 -30.46 -12.92
N ALA A 567 -17.66 -31.68 -13.46
CA ALA A 567 -18.81 -32.54 -13.27
C ALA A 567 -19.03 -32.95 -11.81
N ARG A 568 -17.94 -33.20 -11.06
CA ARG A 568 -18.03 -33.47 -9.62
C ARG A 568 -18.50 -32.25 -8.82
N ILE A 569 -18.01 -31.06 -9.18
CA ILE A 569 -18.44 -29.80 -8.57
C ILE A 569 -19.90 -29.51 -8.89
N LEU A 570 -20.35 -29.78 -10.13
CA LEU A 570 -21.76 -29.69 -10.50
C LEU A 570 -22.63 -30.58 -9.61
N GLN A 571 -22.24 -31.85 -9.45
CA GLN A 571 -22.96 -32.78 -8.58
C GLN A 571 -23.02 -32.28 -7.13
N LEU A 572 -21.88 -31.81 -6.59
CA LEU A 572 -21.82 -31.19 -5.26
C LEU A 572 -22.78 -30.00 -5.13
N PHE A 573 -22.86 -29.14 -6.15
CA PHE A 573 -23.75 -27.98 -6.13
C PHE A 573 -25.23 -28.39 -6.18
N VAL A 574 -25.57 -29.41 -6.95
CA VAL A 574 -26.93 -29.97 -6.98
C VAL A 574 -27.31 -30.53 -5.60
N GLU A 575 -26.43 -31.33 -4.99
CA GLU A 575 -26.63 -31.90 -3.65
C GLU A 575 -26.72 -30.82 -2.56
N ALA A 576 -25.98 -29.74 -2.71
CA ALA A 576 -26.01 -28.57 -1.83
C ALA A 576 -27.19 -27.61 -2.11
N GLY A 577 -28.10 -27.96 -3.03
CA GLY A 577 -29.33 -27.19 -3.29
C GLY A 577 -29.16 -25.98 -4.21
N ALA A 578 -28.25 -26.02 -5.19
CA ALA A 578 -28.11 -24.96 -6.17
C ALA A 578 -29.36 -24.81 -7.06
N HIS A 579 -29.80 -23.57 -7.28
CA HIS A 579 -30.87 -23.26 -8.22
C HIS A 579 -30.34 -23.30 -9.66
N LEU A 580 -30.66 -24.38 -10.37
CA LEU A 580 -30.21 -24.62 -11.75
C LEU A 580 -30.85 -23.68 -12.78
N ASP A 581 -31.98 -23.08 -12.43
CA ASP A 581 -32.77 -22.15 -13.23
C ASP A 581 -32.63 -20.68 -12.79
N ALA A 582 -31.73 -20.38 -11.86
CA ALA A 582 -31.34 -19.00 -11.54
C ALA A 582 -30.76 -18.33 -12.79
N VAL A 583 -31.04 -17.03 -12.97
CA VAL A 583 -30.55 -16.25 -14.11
C VAL A 583 -29.60 -15.13 -13.67
N ASN A 584 -28.56 -14.93 -14.48
CA ASN A 584 -27.63 -13.81 -14.32
C ASN A 584 -28.24 -12.48 -14.80
N ALA A 585 -27.47 -11.39 -14.79
CA ALA A 585 -27.93 -10.08 -15.22
C ALA A 585 -28.31 -10.01 -16.72
N ALA A 586 -27.79 -10.93 -17.54
CA ALA A 586 -28.17 -11.09 -18.94
C ALA A 586 -29.40 -11.99 -19.14
N GLY A 587 -30.00 -12.50 -18.07
CA GLY A 587 -31.16 -13.38 -18.13
C GLY A 587 -30.86 -14.82 -18.55
N GLN A 588 -29.59 -15.22 -18.53
CA GLN A 588 -29.17 -16.56 -18.90
C GLN A 588 -29.09 -17.46 -17.67
N THR A 589 -29.60 -18.69 -17.78
CA THR A 589 -29.30 -19.75 -16.80
C THR A 589 -27.88 -20.28 -16.99
N ALA A 590 -27.34 -20.99 -16.00
CA ALA A 590 -26.05 -21.63 -16.13
C ALA A 590 -25.99 -22.61 -17.33
N ALA A 591 -27.08 -23.33 -17.60
CA ALA A 591 -27.16 -24.22 -18.76
C ALA A 591 -27.07 -23.46 -20.09
N MET A 592 -27.78 -22.33 -20.22
CA MET A 592 -27.75 -21.48 -21.41
C MET A 592 -26.40 -20.79 -21.62
N ALA A 593 -25.72 -20.42 -20.53
CA ALA A 593 -24.42 -19.77 -20.58
C ALA A 593 -23.25 -20.77 -20.77
N CYS A 594 -23.50 -22.09 -20.64
CA CYS A 594 -22.49 -23.12 -20.72
C CYS A 594 -22.00 -23.32 -22.16
N LYS A 595 -20.69 -23.15 -22.39
CA LYS A 595 -20.07 -23.35 -23.70
C LYS A 595 -19.65 -24.80 -23.99
N LEU A 596 -19.79 -25.71 -23.02
CA LEU A 596 -19.39 -27.12 -23.13
C LEU A 596 -20.62 -28.02 -23.31
N PRO A 597 -20.81 -28.66 -24.49
CA PRO A 597 -22.04 -29.41 -24.79
C PRO A 597 -22.38 -30.53 -23.80
N LEU A 598 -21.38 -31.33 -23.38
CA LEU A 598 -21.60 -32.44 -22.45
C LEU A 598 -22.05 -31.95 -21.05
N LEU A 599 -21.50 -30.83 -20.59
CA LEU A 599 -21.84 -30.27 -19.28
C LEU A 599 -23.21 -29.56 -19.34
N ALA A 600 -23.51 -28.87 -20.45
CA ALA A 600 -24.83 -28.30 -20.72
C ALA A 600 -25.92 -29.37 -20.70
N ASN A 601 -25.69 -30.52 -21.35
CA ASN A 601 -26.64 -31.64 -21.34
C ASN A 601 -26.89 -32.19 -19.92
N ARG A 602 -25.85 -32.31 -19.09
CA ARG A 602 -26.02 -32.71 -17.68
C ARG A 602 -26.81 -31.67 -16.90
N LEU A 603 -26.53 -30.38 -17.09
CA LEU A 603 -27.28 -29.30 -16.45
C LEU A 603 -28.75 -29.34 -16.81
N HIS A 604 -29.09 -29.52 -18.09
CA HIS A 604 -30.48 -29.66 -18.52
C HIS A 604 -31.16 -30.90 -17.91
N ALA A 605 -30.46 -32.03 -17.84
CA ALA A 605 -30.97 -33.24 -17.20
C ALA A 605 -31.26 -33.01 -15.71
N HIS A 606 -30.32 -32.41 -14.96
CA HIS A 606 -30.53 -32.08 -13.56
C HIS A 606 -31.64 -31.03 -13.37
N GLN A 607 -31.70 -30.01 -14.23
CA GLN A 607 -32.74 -28.98 -14.18
C GLN A 607 -34.13 -29.62 -14.33
N ASN A 608 -34.32 -30.50 -15.30
CA ASN A 608 -35.59 -31.20 -15.50
C ASN A 608 -35.97 -32.09 -14.31
N ALA A 609 -34.99 -32.70 -13.65
CA ALA A 609 -35.22 -33.61 -12.53
C ALA A 609 -35.35 -32.91 -11.15
N HIS A 610 -34.76 -31.72 -10.96
CA HIS A 610 -34.60 -31.09 -9.64
C HIS A 610 -35.25 -29.70 -9.53
N THR A 611 -35.96 -29.21 -10.58
CA THR A 611 -36.69 -27.93 -10.47
C THR A 611 -37.86 -28.06 -9.49
N SER A 612 -37.80 -27.32 -8.39
CA SER A 612 -38.87 -27.31 -7.39
C SER A 612 -40.13 -26.56 -7.86
N LEU A 613 -41.30 -26.89 -7.29
CA LEU A 613 -42.53 -26.12 -7.49
C LEU A 613 -42.35 -24.63 -7.13
N LYS A 614 -41.54 -24.34 -6.10
CA LYS A 614 -41.23 -22.97 -5.69
C LYS A 614 -40.47 -22.21 -6.79
N CYS A 615 -39.50 -22.86 -7.44
CA CYS A 615 -38.78 -22.33 -8.61
C CYS A 615 -39.74 -22.07 -9.79
N LEU A 616 -40.64 -23.02 -10.09
CA LEU A 616 -41.64 -22.87 -11.16
C LEU A 616 -42.59 -21.69 -10.92
N ALA A 617 -43.05 -21.52 -9.69
CA ALA A 617 -43.91 -20.39 -9.30
C ALA A 617 -43.15 -19.05 -9.43
N ALA A 618 -41.93 -18.98 -8.90
CA ALA A 618 -41.09 -17.80 -9.00
C ALA A 618 -40.79 -17.40 -10.45
N ARG A 619 -40.48 -18.39 -11.30
CA ARG A 619 -40.26 -18.19 -12.73
C ARG A 619 -41.52 -17.69 -13.42
N THR A 620 -42.69 -18.26 -13.13
CA THR A 620 -43.97 -17.78 -13.69
C THR A 620 -44.23 -16.33 -13.30
N ILE A 621 -44.00 -15.97 -12.04
CA ILE A 621 -44.13 -14.59 -11.56
C ILE A 621 -43.17 -13.65 -12.29
N ALA A 622 -41.90 -14.05 -12.43
CA ALA A 622 -40.86 -13.28 -13.10
C ALA A 622 -41.14 -13.08 -14.61
N THR A 623 -41.46 -14.16 -15.32
CA THR A 623 -41.76 -14.14 -16.77
C THR A 623 -42.98 -13.28 -17.09
N ASN A 624 -44.03 -13.36 -16.26
CA ASN A 624 -45.25 -12.57 -16.45
C ASN A 624 -45.16 -11.16 -15.83
N ARG A 625 -44.01 -10.77 -15.25
CA ARG A 625 -43.77 -9.46 -14.63
C ARG A 625 -44.85 -9.07 -13.60
N LEU A 626 -45.37 -10.05 -12.86
CA LEU A 626 -46.39 -9.78 -11.86
C LEU A 626 -45.79 -8.92 -10.73
N ASN A 627 -46.54 -7.96 -10.21
CA ASN A 627 -46.08 -7.16 -9.09
C ASN A 627 -46.21 -7.96 -7.79
N PHE A 628 -45.10 -8.15 -7.08
CA PHE A 628 -45.04 -8.89 -5.81
C PHE A 628 -44.37 -8.11 -4.68
N LYS A 629 -43.83 -6.92 -4.96
CA LYS A 629 -43.07 -6.13 -3.97
C LYS A 629 -44.00 -5.59 -2.89
N GLY A 630 -43.64 -5.79 -1.62
CA GLY A 630 -44.43 -5.42 -0.46
C GLY A 630 -45.66 -6.32 -0.22
N LEU A 631 -45.92 -7.29 -1.10
CA LEU A 631 -47.07 -8.20 -1.03
C LEU A 631 -46.72 -9.57 -0.45
N ILE A 632 -45.43 -9.90 -0.39
CA ILE A 632 -44.92 -11.16 0.12
C ILE A 632 -43.71 -10.91 1.05
N PRO A 633 -43.33 -11.88 1.90
CA PRO A 633 -42.12 -11.78 2.70
C PRO A 633 -40.88 -11.48 1.86
N THR A 634 -40.00 -10.61 2.37
CA THR A 634 -38.79 -10.13 1.67
C THR A 634 -37.87 -11.26 1.22
N GLN A 635 -37.85 -12.38 1.94
CA GLN A 635 -37.11 -13.60 1.57
C GLN A 635 -37.65 -14.25 0.29
N LEU A 636 -38.97 -14.21 0.07
CA LEU A 636 -39.60 -14.69 -1.16
C LEU A 636 -39.44 -13.69 -2.30
N GLU A 637 -39.38 -12.39 -2.02
CA GLU A 637 -39.04 -11.38 -3.04
C GLU A 637 -37.64 -11.63 -3.60
N ALA A 638 -36.64 -11.81 -2.73
CA ALA A 638 -35.27 -12.12 -3.13
C ALA A 638 -35.21 -13.43 -3.95
N PHE A 639 -36.00 -14.43 -3.55
CA PHE A 639 -36.12 -15.70 -4.27
C PHE A 639 -36.71 -15.53 -5.68
N ILE A 640 -37.76 -14.72 -5.85
CA ILE A 640 -38.35 -14.43 -7.17
C ILE A 640 -37.37 -13.60 -8.01
N GLN A 641 -36.70 -12.61 -7.40
CA GLN A 641 -35.71 -11.79 -8.09
C GLN A 641 -34.55 -12.61 -8.67
N MET A 642 -34.15 -13.72 -8.02
CA MET A 642 -33.14 -14.65 -8.54
C MET A 642 -33.50 -15.24 -9.92
N HIS A 643 -34.80 -15.39 -10.21
CA HIS A 643 -35.34 -15.95 -11.46
C HIS A 643 -35.78 -14.87 -12.46
N SER A 644 -35.69 -13.58 -12.10
CA SER A 644 -36.09 -12.44 -12.94
C SER A 644 -34.88 -11.69 -13.48
N VAL A 645 -34.92 -11.24 -14.73
CA VAL A 645 -33.92 -10.30 -15.28
C VAL A 645 -34.11 -8.89 -14.71
N HIS A 646 -35.37 -8.48 -14.56
CA HIS A 646 -35.73 -7.15 -14.09
C HIS A 646 -35.78 -7.13 -12.57
N LYS A 647 -34.93 -6.30 -11.94
CA LYS A 647 -35.07 -6.00 -10.52
C LYS A 647 -36.29 -5.10 -10.32
N VAL A 648 -37.11 -5.42 -9.33
CA VAL A 648 -37.92 -4.39 -8.69
C VAL A 648 -36.97 -3.71 -7.71
N LEU A 649 -36.37 -2.59 -8.11
CA LEU A 649 -35.44 -1.83 -7.24
C LEU A 649 -36.16 -1.43 -5.93
N PRO A 650 -35.44 -1.32 -4.80
CA PRO A 650 -35.96 -0.71 -3.57
C PRO A 650 -36.60 0.65 -3.82
#